data_AF-A0A942W4X2-F1
#
_entry.id   AF-A0A942W4X2-F1
#
_cell.length_a   1.000
_cell.length_b   1.000
_cell.length_c   1.000
_cell.angle_alpha   90.00
_cell.angle_beta   90.00
_cell.angle_gamma   90.00
#
_symmetry.space_group_name_H-M   'P 1'
#
loop_
_entity.id
_entity.type
_entity.pdbx_description
1 polymer ?
#
loop_
_entity_poly.entity_id
_entity_poly.type
_entity_poly.pdbx_seq_one_letter_code
_entity_poly.pdbx_strand_id
1 'polypeptide(L)'
;MKTQKISKVAAVFLAVLLLFSLGTTVFADEAPGLSSGTSAAETTENDGTQSPDGTPAPETSEPESAETPEAEATPETDGTPAPSASPEADGTPAPSAAPEASPSASPAPEASGENSSEEVSTDAEAGAAAARKTAKAAPLAGIDFPEETCTVDYSKRQSDGVTYDGYKIDGDVCKVYYTIHEDAGDSPVIELSKGMLAFFENESIMPGDAYKFQIILQNESGNTYRYKNNSFVLAPGDTEEYGSLSEGSMLPVLTYDGQLMPIRMAGAVLPYYFYEDVFGVSSSSKVTFEMMCQIYDYLADAGYEGNTAITDYMLAYYNNKRGTSYDNLTDLFADHPNWLDGDLVTKNGIWTMSEDELTGYIEKYPWIDSFVYATQSGDNLNIQIKWPEPELAAVSYNSLYMGLFSVVYGEENVNALNPNGAGVEFSRAHAVGDYLPDTGLYQETNQYFESLISDSFETGDTVEIPSGFGIDGPGMGDSYQNYSFSYYNIIELEQIKPIEISLSDITIYTGGSSYEGVVDGQEGESSTENGFPEPGFYFTLPQELNDKLGQITNLESILTLKYDDGKGTTREWKLDSYGTPEHSSDKVGYMYKFVPVMEGQDPVRVQIQDENGSYIVSDDFEVKMDEQFKQFSMNLYQGSLSAEYVTAEIKIGDKVYTYPVSQSEDATLTVKANINEKHAEVVENRDEIKPGDFAAVADAGTTYFVNDKDVQLEDTSGVRLMVDELIDQDILVHYIQEERADELPDGNVKFQQRYFDLVDINNGDAYLTLGDGCAVTVYWPVPADYDNSKEACIYHFDGVDRDYNNGDVVAQIEELITIKPELVTVNGTDYFEFTTASFSPFVLAYAVETEEPEPSTEPSPSPTTEPTPAPTTEPTAEPTPAPTAEPTAAVTPTPAPEATPAPAATPTPQPEKPAVDTPQTGDSTNPAMWVVILCIGAACLTLSLVYFRMQKKASHRK
;
A
#
# COMPACT_ATOMS: atom_id res chain seq x y z
N MET A 1 34.14 7.48 54.49
CA MET A 1 33.34 7.19 55.69
C MET A 1 32.08 8.05 55.65
N LYS A 2 30.95 7.55 56.18
CA LYS A 2 29.56 8.00 55.95
C LYS A 2 28.98 7.56 54.60
N THR A 3 27.71 7.19 54.65
CA THR A 3 26.94 6.49 53.61
C THR A 3 25.58 7.17 53.48
N GLN A 4 25.08 7.37 52.26
CA GLN A 4 23.66 7.64 51.97
C GLN A 4 23.29 6.84 50.72
N LYS A 5 22.52 5.75 50.87
CA LYS A 5 21.04 5.70 50.86
C LYS A 5 20.47 5.63 49.43
N ILE A 6 20.61 4.47 48.81
CA ILE A 6 19.78 4.04 47.67
C ILE A 6 18.32 3.93 48.14
N SER A 7 17.36 4.27 47.27
CA SER A 7 15.93 4.20 47.56
C SER A 7 15.45 2.75 47.71
N LYS A 8 14.51 2.51 48.64
CA LYS A 8 13.94 1.17 48.88
C LYS A 8 13.09 0.63 47.72
N VAL A 9 12.74 1.45 46.73
CA VAL A 9 11.94 1.03 45.57
C VAL A 9 12.72 0.06 44.66
N ALA A 10 14.00 0.34 44.39
CA ALA A 10 14.83 -0.50 43.51
C ALA A 10 15.06 -1.93 44.06
N ALA A 11 15.06 -2.10 45.38
CA ALA A 11 15.25 -3.39 46.04
C ALA A 11 14.03 -4.32 45.95
N VAL A 12 12.85 -3.82 45.55
CA VAL A 12 11.65 -4.64 45.34
C VAL A 12 11.60 -5.14 43.89
N PHE A 13 11.91 -4.28 42.91
CA PHE A 13 11.97 -4.66 41.50
C PHE A 13 12.98 -5.80 41.24
N LEU A 14 14.17 -5.72 41.83
CA LEU A 14 15.20 -6.76 41.68
C LEU A 14 14.82 -8.12 42.33
N ALA A 15 13.84 -8.13 43.23
CA ALA A 15 13.38 -9.37 43.90
C ALA A 15 12.30 -10.12 43.11
N VAL A 16 11.59 -9.46 42.19
CA VAL A 16 10.59 -10.10 41.31
C VAL A 16 11.26 -10.79 40.12
N LEU A 17 12.27 -10.14 39.53
CA LEU A 17 13.05 -10.68 38.39
C LEU A 17 13.82 -11.96 38.74
N LEU A 18 14.14 -12.20 40.02
CA LEU A 18 14.87 -13.40 40.48
C LEU A 18 13.96 -14.60 40.83
N LEU A 19 12.66 -14.53 40.57
CA LEU A 19 11.71 -15.63 40.83
C LEU A 19 11.22 -16.37 39.57
N PHE A 20 11.53 -15.88 38.36
CA PHE A 20 11.14 -16.53 37.09
C PHE A 20 12.25 -17.37 36.45
N SER A 21 13.41 -17.52 37.09
CA SER A 21 14.52 -18.34 36.59
C SER A 21 14.92 -19.43 37.59
N LEU A 22 14.38 -20.64 37.48
CA LEU A 22 15.03 -21.93 37.77
C LEU A 22 14.06 -23.13 37.73
N GLY A 23 14.38 -24.16 36.93
CA GLY A 23 13.80 -25.50 37.00
C GLY A 23 12.92 -25.91 35.80
N THR A 24 13.04 -27.10 35.22
CA THR A 24 13.94 -28.24 35.53
C THR A 24 14.35 -29.03 34.29
N THR A 25 15.64 -29.36 34.17
CA THR A 25 16.19 -30.37 33.25
C THR A 25 16.86 -31.48 34.05
N VAL A 26 16.55 -32.76 33.77
CA VAL A 26 17.18 -33.92 34.44
C VAL A 26 17.54 -35.01 33.44
N PHE A 27 18.82 -35.02 33.06
CA PHE A 27 19.67 -36.15 32.65
C PHE A 27 19.07 -37.38 31.93
N ALA A 28 19.61 -37.63 30.73
CA ALA A 28 20.44 -38.82 30.49
C ALA A 28 21.62 -38.43 29.58
N ASP A 29 22.78 -39.09 29.76
CA ASP A 29 24.01 -38.89 29.00
C ASP A 29 24.68 -40.25 28.79
N GLU A 30 24.91 -40.66 27.54
CA GLU A 30 25.86 -41.73 27.22
C GLU A 30 26.28 -41.68 25.73
N ALA A 31 27.54 -41.30 25.47
CA ALA A 31 28.24 -41.59 24.21
C ALA A 31 29.24 -42.73 24.45
N PRO A 32 29.53 -43.57 23.44
CA PRO A 32 30.88 -43.43 22.85
C PRO A 32 31.03 -43.89 21.38
N GLY A 33 32.08 -43.36 20.73
CA GLY A 33 32.95 -44.19 19.87
C GLY A 33 33.00 -43.85 18.38
N LEU A 34 34.21 -43.61 17.88
CA LEU A 34 34.51 -43.53 16.45
C LEU A 34 34.52 -44.94 15.82
N SER A 35 34.08 -45.05 14.56
CA SER A 35 34.70 -45.97 13.60
C SER A 35 34.60 -45.42 12.17
N SER A 36 35.54 -45.83 11.32
CA SER A 36 35.61 -45.49 9.89
C SER A 36 35.03 -46.61 9.02
N GLY A 37 34.69 -46.30 7.76
CA GLY A 37 34.28 -47.29 6.76
C GLY A 37 34.17 -46.69 5.34
N THR A 38 34.86 -47.28 4.36
CA THR A 38 34.91 -46.81 2.97
C THR A 38 34.52 -47.93 1.99
N SER A 39 33.55 -47.69 1.12
CA SER A 39 33.34 -48.34 -0.20
C SER A 39 32.31 -47.50 -0.98
N ALA A 40 32.39 -47.14 -2.27
CA ALA A 40 33.11 -47.61 -3.47
C ALA A 40 32.44 -48.76 -4.27
N ALA A 41 32.59 -48.71 -5.61
CA ALA A 41 31.91 -49.42 -6.72
C ALA A 41 30.50 -48.87 -7.08
N GLU A 42 30.16 -48.42 -8.31
CA GLU A 42 30.25 -49.01 -9.69
C GLU A 42 29.19 -50.10 -9.96
N THR A 43 28.50 -50.21 -11.12
CA THR A 43 28.63 -49.62 -12.50
C THR A 43 27.21 -49.65 -13.19
N THR A 44 26.88 -49.40 -14.48
CA THR A 44 27.58 -49.27 -15.80
C THR A 44 26.61 -48.64 -16.86
N GLU A 45 27.14 -47.81 -17.79
CA GLU A 45 26.84 -47.75 -19.26
C GLU A 45 25.42 -47.43 -19.85
N ASN A 46 25.23 -46.87 -21.08
CA ASN A 46 26.05 -46.06 -22.01
C ASN A 46 25.23 -45.60 -23.28
N ASP A 47 25.83 -44.73 -24.13
CA ASP A 47 25.52 -44.41 -25.55
C ASP A 47 24.35 -43.41 -25.80
N GLY A 48 24.37 -42.40 -26.70
CA GLY A 48 25.35 -41.89 -27.69
C GLY A 48 24.72 -40.73 -28.53
N THR A 49 25.33 -39.99 -29.49
CA THR A 49 26.73 -39.93 -30.02
C THR A 49 26.99 -38.62 -30.86
N GLN A 50 27.75 -37.62 -30.36
CA GLN A 50 28.58 -36.62 -31.11
C GLN A 50 27.93 -35.53 -32.04
N SER A 51 28.57 -34.42 -32.49
CA SER A 51 29.72 -33.51 -32.13
C SER A 51 30.02 -32.57 -33.35
N PRO A 52 31.00 -31.63 -33.41
CA PRO A 52 31.80 -30.86 -32.41
C PRO A 52 31.37 -29.35 -32.44
N ASP A 53 32.11 -28.24 -32.23
CA ASP A 53 33.51 -27.80 -31.89
C ASP A 53 33.38 -26.34 -31.36
N GLY A 54 34.31 -25.61 -30.71
CA GLY A 54 35.67 -25.83 -30.18
C GLY A 54 36.22 -24.46 -29.65
N THR A 55 36.79 -24.30 -28.44
CA THR A 55 38.18 -24.62 -27.99
C THR A 55 39.20 -23.47 -28.21
N PRO A 56 40.06 -23.05 -27.24
CA PRO A 56 40.01 -23.17 -25.76
C PRO A 56 40.48 -21.91 -24.96
N ALA A 57 40.57 -22.03 -23.63
CA ALA A 57 41.46 -21.25 -22.73
C ALA A 57 42.23 -22.20 -21.77
N PRO A 58 43.33 -21.77 -21.09
CA PRO A 58 44.04 -22.56 -20.06
C PRO A 58 44.12 -21.89 -18.66
N GLU A 59 44.55 -22.66 -17.64
CA GLU A 59 44.40 -22.34 -16.21
C GLU A 59 45.71 -22.08 -15.40
N THR A 60 45.53 -21.47 -14.22
CA THR A 60 46.20 -21.59 -12.88
C THR A 60 47.70 -21.96 -12.70
N SER A 61 48.38 -21.28 -11.75
CA SER A 61 48.76 -21.84 -10.42
C SER A 61 49.75 -20.96 -9.60
N GLU A 62 49.78 -21.16 -8.27
CA GLU A 62 50.55 -20.43 -7.21
C GLU A 62 51.92 -21.11 -6.89
N PRO A 63 52.88 -20.63 -6.01
CA PRO A 63 52.65 -20.45 -4.54
C PRO A 63 53.62 -19.55 -3.67
N GLU A 64 53.30 -19.46 -2.35
CA GLU A 64 54.17 -19.37 -1.13
C GLU A 64 54.95 -18.10 -0.66
N SER A 65 55.37 -18.12 0.63
CA SER A 65 55.68 -16.97 1.52
C SER A 65 56.95 -17.14 2.39
N ALA A 66 57.57 -16.03 2.93
CA ALA A 66 58.19 -15.95 4.29
C ALA A 66 58.96 -14.62 4.65
N GLU A 67 58.64 -14.05 5.83
CA GLU A 67 59.46 -13.45 6.93
C GLU A 67 60.72 -12.52 6.76
N THR A 68 60.59 -11.25 7.24
CA THR A 68 61.41 -10.45 8.24
C THR A 68 62.97 -10.29 8.07
N PRO A 69 63.76 -9.47 8.88
CA PRO A 69 63.50 -8.56 10.03
C PRO A 69 64.17 -7.13 9.94
N GLU A 70 64.57 -6.52 11.08
CA GLU A 70 64.78 -5.08 11.34
C GLU A 70 66.24 -4.56 11.55
N ALA A 71 66.39 -3.20 11.51
CA ALA A 71 67.14 -2.32 12.45
C ALA A 71 68.68 -1.99 12.37
N GLU A 72 68.98 -0.83 13.00
CA GLU A 72 70.24 -0.24 13.56
C GLU A 72 71.39 0.40 12.72
N ALA A 73 71.41 1.75 12.79
CA ALA A 73 72.46 2.63 13.39
C ALA A 73 73.82 2.99 12.72
N THR A 74 74.03 4.31 12.75
CA THR A 74 75.18 5.25 12.53
C THR A 74 76.57 4.88 13.09
N PRO A 75 77.65 5.62 12.71
CA PRO A 75 78.13 6.72 13.60
C PRO A 75 78.81 7.96 12.96
N GLU A 76 78.66 9.13 13.62
CA GLU A 76 79.62 10.26 13.84
C GLU A 76 80.38 10.96 12.67
N THR A 77 80.86 12.23 12.71
CA THR A 77 80.74 13.49 13.53
C THR A 77 81.17 14.67 12.60
N ASP A 78 81.33 15.98 12.89
CA ASP A 78 81.45 16.85 14.10
C ASP A 78 81.03 18.32 13.72
N GLY A 79 80.89 19.24 14.69
CA GLY A 79 81.09 20.69 14.46
C GLY A 79 80.14 21.68 15.18
N THR A 80 80.66 22.46 16.15
CA THR A 80 80.04 23.71 16.68
C THR A 80 81.14 24.61 17.28
N PRO A 81 81.00 25.95 17.31
CA PRO A 81 80.47 26.63 18.52
C PRO A 81 79.72 27.97 18.27
N ALA A 82 79.20 28.58 19.34
CA ALA A 82 78.49 29.88 19.40
C ALA A 82 79.49 31.08 19.60
N PRO A 83 79.18 32.35 20.05
CA PRO A 83 78.05 32.80 20.90
C PRO A 83 77.47 34.26 20.76
N SER A 84 76.48 34.58 21.62
CA SER A 84 76.28 35.85 22.36
C SER A 84 75.95 37.18 21.65
N ALA A 85 74.78 37.79 21.97
CA ALA A 85 74.66 38.98 22.84
C ALA A 85 73.22 39.54 22.95
N SER A 86 72.91 40.20 24.07
CA SER A 86 71.75 41.09 24.28
C SER A 86 72.26 42.42 24.89
N PRO A 87 71.52 43.54 24.78
CA PRO A 87 71.20 44.22 26.05
C PRO A 87 69.79 44.88 26.15
N GLU A 88 69.41 45.05 27.41
CA GLU A 88 68.37 45.89 28.03
C GLU A 88 68.49 47.41 27.70
N ALA A 89 67.50 48.29 27.92
CA ALA A 89 66.04 48.19 28.19
C ALA A 89 65.39 49.60 28.29
N ASP A 90 64.10 49.62 28.70
CA ASP A 90 63.36 50.68 29.43
C ASP A 90 62.61 51.76 28.64
N GLY A 91 61.47 52.23 29.17
CA GLY A 91 60.64 53.27 28.53
C GLY A 91 59.13 53.39 28.84
N THR A 92 58.57 52.84 29.94
CA THR A 92 57.13 53.04 30.27
C THR A 92 56.88 54.42 30.92
N PRO A 93 55.80 55.14 30.54
CA PRO A 93 54.78 55.43 31.57
C PRO A 93 53.33 55.47 31.07
N ALA A 94 52.41 54.99 31.92
CA ALA A 94 50.98 55.30 31.93
C ALA A 94 50.73 56.58 32.81
N PRO A 95 49.51 57.17 32.96
CA PRO A 95 48.18 56.56 32.74
C PRO A 95 47.01 57.48 32.26
N SER A 96 45.84 56.85 32.13
CA SER A 96 44.48 57.39 32.43
C SER A 96 43.84 58.45 31.52
N ALA A 97 42.84 58.04 30.72
CA ALA A 97 41.44 58.48 30.88
C ALA A 97 40.45 57.68 30.00
N ALA A 98 39.25 57.41 30.53
CA ALA A 98 37.97 57.25 29.80
C ALA A 98 37.06 58.42 30.26
N PRO A 99 35.98 58.86 29.54
CA PRO A 99 34.81 58.06 29.12
C PRO A 99 34.33 58.45 27.69
N GLU A 100 33.14 58.18 27.12
CA GLU A 100 31.88 57.46 27.46
C GLU A 100 31.62 56.37 26.38
N ALA A 101 30.86 55.28 26.51
CA ALA A 101 29.54 54.99 27.11
C ALA A 101 28.32 55.51 26.31
N SER A 102 27.73 54.65 25.48
CA SER A 102 26.39 54.79 24.89
C SER A 102 25.82 53.40 24.54
N PRO A 103 24.49 53.21 24.51
CA PRO A 103 23.92 52.24 25.44
C PRO A 103 23.53 50.87 24.87
N SER A 104 23.82 49.86 25.70
CA SER A 104 22.99 48.68 26.00
C SER A 104 21.68 48.53 25.19
N ALA A 105 21.62 47.48 24.37
CA ALA A 105 20.34 46.84 24.10
C ALA A 105 19.73 46.37 25.44
N SER A 106 18.42 46.53 25.58
CA SER A 106 17.61 45.89 26.63
C SER A 106 16.78 44.77 25.98
N PRO A 107 16.42 43.70 26.72
CA PRO A 107 15.76 42.55 26.13
C PRO A 107 14.37 42.88 25.57
N ALA A 108 13.97 42.14 24.54
CA ALA A 108 12.59 42.11 24.08
C ALA A 108 11.66 41.58 25.20
N PRO A 109 10.42 42.07 25.30
CA PRO A 109 9.46 41.58 26.28
C PRO A 109 8.89 40.21 25.86
N GLU A 110 8.62 39.36 26.86
CA GLU A 110 7.79 38.16 26.66
C GLU A 110 6.36 38.59 26.24
N ALA A 111 5.86 38.06 25.12
CA ALA A 111 4.50 38.25 24.66
C ALA A 111 3.75 36.91 24.71
N SER A 112 2.93 36.72 25.75
CA SER A 112 2.20 35.47 25.98
C SER A 112 0.78 35.51 25.41
N GLY A 113 0.50 34.64 24.44
CA GLY A 113 -0.81 34.01 24.23
C GLY A 113 -1.88 34.76 23.42
N GLU A 114 -2.68 33.94 22.73
CA GLU A 114 -4.07 34.16 22.30
C GLU A 114 -4.38 35.28 21.28
N ASN A 115 -4.48 34.89 20.01
CA ASN A 115 -5.62 35.17 19.11
C ASN A 115 -5.83 33.90 18.28
N SER A 116 -7.01 33.27 18.19
CA SER A 116 -8.36 33.80 17.89
C SER A 116 -8.49 34.23 16.44
N SER A 117 -9.27 33.46 15.68
CA SER A 117 -9.65 33.69 14.29
C SER A 117 -10.64 34.85 14.15
N GLU A 118 -10.40 35.78 13.22
CA GLU A 118 -11.44 36.50 12.47
C GLU A 118 -10.85 37.14 11.20
N GLU A 119 -11.71 37.61 10.30
CA GLU A 119 -11.47 37.79 8.86
C GLU A 119 -10.30 38.72 8.46
N VAL A 120 -9.55 38.32 7.42
CA VAL A 120 -8.54 39.17 6.75
C VAL A 120 -9.26 40.28 5.98
N SER A 121 -9.11 41.51 6.45
CA SER A 121 -9.54 42.71 5.71
C SER A 121 -8.40 43.27 4.86
N THR A 122 -8.74 43.68 3.63
CA THR A 122 -7.78 44.12 2.61
C THR A 122 -7.29 45.55 2.86
N ASP A 123 -6.14 45.72 3.54
CA ASP A 123 -5.40 47.01 3.57
C ASP A 123 -3.90 46.87 3.96
N ALA A 124 -3.29 45.69 3.79
CA ALA A 124 -1.90 45.40 4.23
C ALA A 124 -0.82 45.45 3.13
N GLU A 125 -1.18 45.29 1.85
CA GLU A 125 -0.20 45.16 0.74
C GLU A 125 0.60 46.43 0.43
N ALA A 126 0.13 47.60 0.87
CA ALA A 126 0.71 48.89 0.49
C ALA A 126 2.08 49.20 1.15
N GLY A 127 2.50 48.42 2.16
CA GLY A 127 3.71 48.70 2.95
C GLY A 127 5.01 48.15 2.34
N ALA A 128 5.02 46.88 1.91
CA ALA A 128 6.24 46.19 1.47
C ALA A 128 6.50 46.33 -0.05
N ALA A 129 5.45 46.52 -0.86
CA ALA A 129 5.57 46.64 -2.31
C ALA A 129 6.31 47.93 -2.79
N ALA A 130 6.54 48.89 -1.90
CA ALA A 130 7.09 50.21 -2.24
C ALA A 130 8.56 50.17 -2.74
N ALA A 131 9.35 49.18 -2.35
CA ALA A 131 10.75 49.01 -2.78
C ALA A 131 10.93 48.05 -3.98
N ARG A 132 9.85 47.46 -4.51
CA ARG A 132 9.88 46.52 -5.65
C ARG A 132 9.29 47.15 -6.91
N LYS A 133 9.89 48.23 -7.40
CA LYS A 133 9.55 48.83 -8.71
C LYS A 133 10.72 48.76 -9.68
N THR A 134 10.40 48.15 -10.82
CA THR A 134 11.17 48.06 -12.06
C THR A 134 12.10 49.24 -12.35
N ALA A 135 13.39 48.94 -12.51
CA ALA A 135 14.10 49.46 -13.68
C ALA A 135 13.27 49.07 -14.91
N LYS A 136 12.87 50.03 -15.73
CA LYS A 136 11.92 49.81 -16.83
C LYS A 136 12.60 50.12 -18.16
N ALA A 137 13.60 49.29 -18.45
CA ALA A 137 14.39 49.38 -19.65
C ALA A 137 13.50 49.37 -20.91
N ALA A 138 13.96 50.04 -21.96
CA ALA A 138 13.54 49.66 -23.30
C ALA A 138 14.07 48.25 -23.58
N PRO A 139 13.30 47.34 -24.21
CA PRO A 139 13.82 46.02 -24.57
C PRO A 139 15.05 46.17 -25.46
N LEU A 140 16.00 45.23 -25.34
CA LEU A 140 17.28 45.20 -26.05
C LEU A 140 17.08 45.00 -27.57
N ALA A 141 16.67 46.08 -28.23
CA ALA A 141 16.06 46.05 -29.55
C ALA A 141 17.08 45.68 -30.65
N GLY A 142 17.00 44.44 -31.12
CA GLY A 142 17.88 43.88 -32.14
C GLY A 142 18.98 42.96 -31.61
N ILE A 143 18.92 42.57 -30.33
CA ILE A 143 19.67 41.43 -29.79
C ILE A 143 18.89 40.14 -30.08
N ASP A 144 19.62 39.10 -30.47
CA ASP A 144 19.12 37.73 -30.65
C ASP A 144 19.31 36.99 -29.32
N PHE A 145 18.29 36.27 -28.86
CA PHE A 145 18.33 35.50 -27.61
C PHE A 145 18.39 34.01 -27.93
N PRO A 146 19.17 33.20 -27.19
CA PRO A 146 19.16 31.75 -27.36
C PRO A 146 17.79 31.17 -27.00
N GLU A 147 17.39 30.10 -27.69
CA GLU A 147 16.28 29.24 -27.24
C GLU A 147 16.76 28.46 -26.00
N GLU A 148 15.91 28.36 -24.98
CA GLU A 148 16.23 27.67 -23.73
C GLU A 148 16.35 26.16 -23.92
N THR A 149 17.21 25.55 -23.11
CA THR A 149 17.52 24.11 -23.17
C THR A 149 17.34 23.41 -21.83
N CYS A 150 16.67 24.06 -20.87
CA CYS A 150 16.42 23.49 -19.55
C CYS A 150 15.57 22.21 -19.64
N THR A 151 15.92 21.20 -18.85
CA THR A 151 15.23 19.91 -18.78
C THR A 151 14.44 19.70 -17.49
N VAL A 152 14.37 20.73 -16.63
CA VAL A 152 13.65 20.68 -15.34
C VAL A 152 12.18 21.01 -15.56
N ASP A 153 11.29 20.14 -15.08
CA ASP A 153 9.84 20.32 -15.20
C ASP A 153 9.29 21.19 -14.05
N TYR A 154 9.53 22.50 -14.14
CA TYR A 154 9.00 23.49 -13.18
C TYR A 154 7.45 23.59 -13.17
N SER A 155 6.74 22.87 -14.04
CA SER A 155 5.27 22.76 -13.96
C SER A 155 4.82 21.84 -12.82
N LYS A 156 5.69 20.93 -12.36
CA LYS A 156 5.49 20.16 -11.12
C LYS A 156 5.71 21.07 -9.92
N ARG A 157 4.62 21.45 -9.26
CA ARG A 157 4.63 22.09 -7.95
C ARG A 157 3.91 21.17 -6.95
N GLN A 158 4.02 21.48 -5.67
CA GLN A 158 3.36 20.71 -4.59
C GLN A 158 1.88 20.43 -4.89
N SER A 159 1.45 19.17 -4.72
CA SER A 159 0.04 18.79 -4.95
C SER A 159 -0.92 19.54 -4.02
N ASP A 160 -2.14 19.81 -4.49
CA ASP A 160 -3.16 20.57 -3.73
C ASP A 160 -3.44 19.97 -2.34
N GLY A 161 -3.54 18.63 -2.25
CA GLY A 161 -3.71 17.88 -0.99
C GLY A 161 -2.42 17.65 -0.18
N VAL A 162 -1.37 18.44 -0.40
CA VAL A 162 -0.15 18.44 0.44
C VAL A 162 0.05 19.85 0.99
N THR A 163 0.19 20.00 2.31
CA THR A 163 0.47 21.30 2.95
C THR A 163 1.93 21.44 3.35
N TYR A 164 2.39 22.70 3.42
CA TYR A 164 3.60 23.11 4.12
C TYR A 164 3.15 23.87 5.38
N ASP A 165 3.46 23.32 6.55
CA ASP A 165 2.85 23.73 7.82
C ASP A 165 3.75 24.66 8.66
N GLY A 166 4.82 25.17 8.04
CA GLY A 166 5.80 26.08 8.63
C GLY A 166 7.10 25.40 9.09
N TYR A 167 8.00 26.19 9.68
CA TYR A 167 9.24 25.70 10.28
C TYR A 167 9.38 26.13 11.75
N LYS A 168 10.25 25.43 12.50
CA LYS A 168 10.56 25.70 13.91
C LYS A 168 12.06 25.44 14.16
N ILE A 169 12.76 26.39 14.77
CA ILE A 169 14.18 26.22 15.13
C ILE A 169 14.26 25.54 16.51
N ASP A 170 14.97 24.41 16.57
CA ASP A 170 15.17 23.58 17.77
C ASP A 170 16.67 23.27 17.94
N GLY A 171 17.34 24.04 18.79
CA GLY A 171 18.80 23.98 18.93
C GLY A 171 19.53 24.55 17.71
N ASP A 172 20.35 23.73 17.06
CA ASP A 172 21.05 24.02 15.79
C ASP A 172 20.35 23.43 14.55
N VAL A 173 19.11 22.93 14.68
CA VAL A 173 18.34 22.30 13.61
C VAL A 173 17.05 23.07 13.33
N CYS A 174 16.75 23.31 12.05
CA CYS A 174 15.50 23.88 11.58
C CYS A 174 14.53 22.76 11.15
N LYS A 175 13.48 22.52 11.94
CA LYS A 175 12.46 21.51 11.66
C LYS A 175 11.38 22.08 10.75
N VAL A 176 11.17 21.46 9.59
CA VAL A 176 10.24 21.89 8.52
C VAL A 176 9.12 20.88 8.42
N TYR A 177 7.86 21.30 8.42
CA TYR A 177 6.70 20.41 8.50
C TYR A 177 5.91 20.38 7.19
N TYR A 178 5.57 19.18 6.72
CA TYR A 178 4.66 18.94 5.60
C TYR A 178 3.67 17.83 5.95
N THR A 179 2.41 17.97 5.52
CA THR A 179 1.35 16.97 5.76
C THR A 179 0.67 16.59 4.44
N ILE A 180 0.41 15.29 4.24
CA ILE A 180 -0.32 14.74 3.09
C ILE A 180 -1.75 14.41 3.53
N HIS A 181 -2.75 15.00 2.85
CA HIS A 181 -4.18 14.96 3.21
C HIS A 181 -4.98 14.00 2.32
N GLU A 182 -6.25 13.75 2.66
CA GLU A 182 -7.15 12.81 1.97
C GLU A 182 -7.30 13.08 0.45
N ASP A 183 -7.12 14.33 0.01
CA ASP A 183 -7.23 14.77 -1.39
C ASP A 183 -5.88 14.81 -2.15
N ALA A 184 -4.79 14.27 -1.57
CA ALA A 184 -3.47 14.22 -2.19
C ALA A 184 -3.39 13.35 -3.47
N GLY A 185 -4.25 12.34 -3.58
CA GLY A 185 -4.37 11.45 -4.75
C GLY A 185 -3.22 10.45 -4.95
N ASP A 186 -3.29 9.70 -6.05
CA ASP A 186 -2.44 8.53 -6.35
C ASP A 186 -0.92 8.80 -6.47
N SER A 187 -0.49 10.06 -6.61
CA SER A 187 0.93 10.43 -6.77
C SER A 187 1.21 11.87 -6.32
N PRO A 188 1.34 12.12 -5.00
CA PRO A 188 1.58 13.47 -4.50
C PRO A 188 3.01 13.96 -4.78
N VAL A 189 3.13 15.23 -5.18
CA VAL A 189 4.39 15.98 -5.30
C VAL A 189 4.63 16.74 -4.00
N ILE A 190 5.80 16.58 -3.39
CA ILE A 190 6.21 17.32 -2.18
C ILE A 190 7.35 18.27 -2.56
N GLU A 191 7.08 19.58 -2.49
CA GLU A 191 8.02 20.65 -2.85
C GLU A 191 8.86 21.06 -1.64
N LEU A 192 9.80 20.18 -1.30
CA LEU A 192 10.70 20.24 -0.14
C LEU A 192 11.40 21.60 0.04
N SER A 193 11.67 22.33 -1.06
CA SER A 193 12.32 23.65 -1.01
C SER A 193 11.50 24.75 -0.31
N LYS A 194 10.16 24.64 -0.19
CA LYS A 194 9.32 25.74 0.35
C LYS A 194 9.71 26.17 1.76
N GLY A 195 9.96 25.20 2.65
CA GLY A 195 10.38 25.48 4.02
C GLY A 195 11.72 26.20 4.12
N MET A 196 12.66 25.87 3.23
CA MET A 196 13.99 26.49 3.20
C MET A 196 13.95 27.88 2.56
N LEU A 197 13.17 28.08 1.50
CA LEU A 197 12.93 29.41 0.93
C LEU A 197 12.24 30.34 1.96
N ALA A 198 11.24 29.84 2.69
CA ALA A 198 10.61 30.57 3.78
C ALA A 198 11.57 30.90 4.94
N PHE A 199 12.60 30.07 5.17
CA PHE A 199 13.69 30.36 6.10
C PHE A 199 14.63 31.45 5.54
N PHE A 200 15.01 31.40 4.26
CA PHE A 200 15.87 32.41 3.60
C PHE A 200 15.22 33.80 3.54
N GLU A 201 13.89 33.90 3.45
CA GLU A 201 13.20 35.20 3.50
C GLU A 201 13.24 35.87 4.89
N ASN A 202 13.52 35.11 5.96
CA ASN A 202 13.50 35.59 7.34
C ASN A 202 14.88 35.69 8.00
N GLU A 203 15.90 35.02 7.46
CA GLU A 203 17.25 34.93 8.05
C GLU A 203 18.34 35.55 7.16
N SER A 204 19.36 36.13 7.79
CA SER A 204 20.47 36.81 7.10
C SER A 204 21.61 35.84 6.76
N ILE A 205 21.50 35.16 5.62
CA ILE A 205 22.48 34.16 5.15
C ILE A 205 23.82 34.82 4.76
N MET A 206 24.94 34.32 5.29
CA MET A 206 26.30 34.84 5.06
C MET A 206 27.25 33.81 4.42
N PRO A 207 28.34 34.25 3.76
CA PRO A 207 29.46 33.39 3.37
C PRO A 207 30.04 32.61 4.55
N GLY A 208 30.14 31.29 4.42
CA GLY A 208 30.61 30.38 5.44
C GLY A 208 29.53 29.85 6.38
N ASP A 209 28.27 30.27 6.24
CA ASP A 209 27.18 29.70 7.04
C ASP A 209 26.80 28.29 6.55
N ALA A 210 26.42 27.44 7.50
CA ALA A 210 25.80 26.14 7.25
C ALA A 210 24.67 25.92 8.24
N TYR A 211 23.54 25.42 7.73
CA TYR A 211 22.32 25.22 8.50
C TYR A 211 21.82 23.79 8.32
N LYS A 212 21.48 23.14 9.44
CA LYS A 212 20.88 21.82 9.45
C LYS A 212 19.36 21.94 9.41
N PHE A 213 18.75 21.07 8.63
CA PHE A 213 17.31 20.94 8.51
C PHE A 213 16.88 19.51 8.86
N GLN A 214 15.66 19.40 9.35
CA GLN A 214 14.97 18.13 9.47
C GLN A 214 13.58 18.33 8.89
N ILE A 215 13.36 17.79 7.70
CA ILE A 215 12.03 17.79 7.08
C ILE A 215 11.23 16.69 7.77
N ILE A 216 10.01 17.00 8.18
CA ILE A 216 9.09 16.12 8.90
C ILE A 216 7.87 16.01 7.99
N LEU A 217 7.75 14.87 7.32
CA LEU A 217 6.66 14.56 6.40
C LEU A 217 5.70 13.61 7.10
N GLN A 218 4.44 14.02 7.27
CA GLN A 218 3.39 13.24 7.90
C GLN A 218 2.32 12.82 6.88
N ASN A 219 1.82 11.59 6.98
CA ASN A 219 0.70 11.10 6.17
C ASN A 219 -0.60 11.06 6.99
N GLU A 220 -1.60 11.85 6.61
CA GLU A 220 -2.95 11.85 7.21
C GLU A 220 -4.04 11.51 6.14
N SER A 221 -3.66 10.87 5.03
CA SER A 221 -4.50 10.81 3.82
C SER A 221 -5.46 9.63 3.69
N GLY A 222 -5.40 8.64 4.58
CA GLY A 222 -6.11 7.35 4.41
C GLY A 222 -5.47 6.40 3.39
N ASN A 223 -4.46 6.85 2.63
CA ASN A 223 -3.71 6.05 1.67
C ASN A 223 -2.36 5.59 2.26
N THR A 224 -1.79 4.52 1.70
CA THR A 224 -0.38 4.12 1.89
C THR A 224 0.42 4.50 0.65
N TYR A 225 1.58 5.12 0.83
CA TYR A 225 2.48 5.49 -0.26
C TYR A 225 3.86 4.81 -0.13
N ARG A 226 4.70 5.00 -1.15
CA ARG A 226 6.16 4.82 -1.12
C ARG A 226 6.84 5.88 -1.99
N TYR A 227 8.16 6.04 -1.89
CA TYR A 227 8.90 6.93 -2.77
C TYR A 227 8.90 6.42 -4.22
N LYS A 228 8.57 7.30 -5.15
CA LYS A 228 8.58 7.01 -6.58
C LYS A 228 10.01 7.11 -7.11
N ASN A 229 10.61 5.98 -7.48
CA ASN A 229 12.03 5.91 -7.84
C ASN A 229 12.37 6.81 -9.06
N ASN A 230 13.45 7.59 -8.95
CA ASN A 230 13.90 8.64 -9.88
C ASN A 230 12.98 9.87 -9.98
N SER A 231 12.19 10.16 -8.93
CA SER A 231 11.36 11.38 -8.85
C SER A 231 12.03 12.57 -8.15
N PHE A 232 13.10 12.33 -7.39
CA PHE A 232 13.89 13.41 -6.79
C PHE A 232 14.40 14.36 -7.88
N VAL A 233 14.22 15.65 -7.65
CA VAL A 233 14.83 16.73 -8.44
C VAL A 233 15.38 17.76 -7.48
N LEU A 234 16.62 18.20 -7.71
CA LEU A 234 17.22 19.36 -7.06
C LEU A 234 17.91 20.20 -8.15
N ALA A 235 17.48 21.44 -8.30
CA ALA A 235 17.89 22.35 -9.35
C ALA A 235 17.88 23.81 -8.84
N PRO A 236 18.44 24.78 -9.59
CA PRO A 236 18.15 26.19 -9.37
C PRO A 236 16.64 26.49 -9.45
N GLY A 237 16.22 27.64 -8.94
CA GLY A 237 14.84 28.10 -9.08
C GLY A 237 14.49 28.42 -10.55
N ASP A 238 13.19 28.42 -10.83
CA ASP A 238 12.63 28.88 -12.11
C ASP A 238 12.99 30.37 -12.32
N THR A 239 13.70 30.66 -13.41
CA THR A 239 14.20 32.01 -13.70
C THR A 239 13.12 32.98 -14.16
N GLU A 240 11.98 32.53 -14.68
CA GLU A 240 10.85 33.41 -15.03
C GLU A 240 10.26 34.09 -13.78
N GLU A 241 10.42 33.49 -12.59
CA GLU A 241 10.05 34.11 -11.31
C GLU A 241 10.90 35.36 -10.97
N TYR A 242 12.03 35.57 -11.66
CA TYR A 242 13.00 36.65 -11.38
C TYR A 242 13.17 37.69 -12.50
N GLY A 243 12.55 37.49 -13.67
CA GLY A 243 12.59 38.46 -14.78
C GLY A 243 11.83 38.02 -16.02
N SER A 244 11.77 38.89 -17.04
CA SER A 244 11.25 38.51 -18.36
C SER A 244 11.84 39.37 -19.49
N LEU A 245 11.81 38.81 -20.71
CA LEU A 245 12.15 39.51 -21.95
C LEU A 245 11.30 40.79 -22.15
N SER A 246 10.08 40.82 -21.61
CA SER A 246 9.16 41.96 -21.75
C SER A 246 9.51 43.15 -20.86
N GLU A 247 10.21 42.91 -19.75
CA GLU A 247 10.73 43.94 -18.85
C GLU A 247 12.15 44.40 -19.20
N GLY A 248 12.87 43.62 -20.03
CA GLY A 248 14.29 43.83 -20.30
C GLY A 248 15.20 43.36 -19.16
N SER A 249 14.73 42.45 -18.30
CA SER A 249 15.45 41.93 -17.12
C SER A 249 16.20 40.60 -17.37
N MET A 250 16.06 39.99 -18.55
CA MET A 250 16.86 38.83 -18.98
C MET A 250 18.04 39.24 -19.87
N LEU A 251 19.13 38.49 -19.78
CA LEU A 251 20.33 38.63 -20.62
C LEU A 251 20.33 37.60 -21.77
N PRO A 252 21.00 37.88 -22.90
CA PRO A 252 21.05 37.00 -24.07
C PRO A 252 22.10 35.88 -23.88
N VAL A 253 21.94 35.06 -22.84
CA VAL A 253 22.83 33.96 -22.48
C VAL A 253 22.06 32.93 -21.65
N LEU A 254 22.45 31.67 -21.78
CA LEU A 254 21.92 30.59 -20.94
C LEU A 254 22.80 30.38 -19.69
N THR A 255 22.16 30.01 -18.59
CA THR A 255 22.79 29.43 -17.41
C THR A 255 23.26 27.99 -17.70
N TYR A 256 24.04 27.37 -16.79
CA TYR A 256 24.52 25.98 -16.97
C TYR A 256 23.38 24.95 -17.10
N ASP A 257 22.25 25.21 -16.43
CA ASP A 257 21.02 24.44 -16.45
C ASP A 257 20.07 24.83 -17.61
N GLY A 258 20.52 25.69 -18.53
CA GLY A 258 19.85 25.96 -19.81
C GLY A 258 18.71 26.97 -19.78
N GLN A 259 18.59 27.76 -18.70
CA GLN A 259 17.60 28.83 -18.54
C GLN A 259 18.13 30.20 -18.99
N LEU A 260 17.25 31.16 -19.33
CA LEU A 260 17.62 32.54 -19.65
C LEU A 260 18.03 33.34 -18.39
N MET A 261 19.28 33.81 -18.38
CA MET A 261 19.90 34.45 -17.22
C MET A 261 19.22 35.78 -16.79
N PRO A 262 18.62 35.88 -15.57
CA PRO A 262 18.06 37.13 -15.06
C PRO A 262 19.12 38.03 -14.42
N ILE A 263 19.13 39.33 -14.74
CA ILE A 263 20.14 40.27 -14.24
C ILE A 263 20.15 40.41 -12.70
N ARG A 264 19.03 40.10 -12.03
CA ARG A 264 18.94 40.07 -10.55
C ARG A 264 19.82 38.98 -9.93
N MET A 265 19.94 37.85 -10.63
CA MET A 265 20.74 36.69 -10.24
C MET A 265 22.18 36.79 -10.77
N ALA A 266 22.62 37.93 -11.32
CA ALA A 266 24.03 38.17 -11.60
C ALA A 266 24.78 38.66 -10.34
N GLY A 267 26.09 38.42 -10.28
CA GLY A 267 26.98 39.07 -9.32
C GLY A 267 27.11 40.59 -9.56
N ALA A 268 27.60 41.31 -8.55
CA ALA A 268 27.92 42.74 -8.64
C ALA A 268 29.33 42.99 -9.20
N VAL A 269 29.46 44.03 -10.03
CA VAL A 269 30.73 44.52 -10.58
C VAL A 269 31.57 45.16 -9.47
N LEU A 270 32.60 44.46 -8.99
CA LEU A 270 33.43 44.96 -7.89
C LEU A 270 34.49 45.99 -8.36
N PRO A 271 34.56 47.19 -7.74
CA PRO A 271 35.65 48.14 -7.95
C PRO A 271 37.06 47.61 -7.70
N TYR A 272 37.20 46.47 -7.00
CA TYR A 272 38.48 45.81 -6.74
C TYR A 272 39.22 45.39 -8.03
N TYR A 273 38.51 44.95 -9.06
CA TYR A 273 39.16 44.47 -10.29
C TYR A 273 39.76 45.60 -11.15
N PHE A 274 39.32 46.85 -10.97
CA PHE A 274 39.57 47.95 -11.91
C PHE A 274 40.36 49.12 -11.31
N TYR A 275 40.57 49.18 -9.99
CA TYR A 275 41.02 50.41 -9.33
C TYR A 275 42.42 50.88 -9.74
N GLU A 276 43.37 49.94 -9.96
CA GLU A 276 44.77 50.28 -10.25
C GLU A 276 45.01 50.38 -11.76
N ASP A 277 44.81 49.29 -12.50
CA ASP A 277 45.21 49.19 -13.91
C ASP A 277 44.27 49.90 -14.89
N VAL A 278 42.99 50.07 -14.55
CA VAL A 278 41.98 50.71 -15.40
C VAL A 278 41.68 52.14 -14.95
N PHE A 279 41.48 52.36 -13.64
CA PHE A 279 41.12 53.67 -13.09
C PHE A 279 42.31 54.50 -12.57
N GLY A 280 43.51 53.93 -12.40
CA GLY A 280 44.71 54.66 -11.97
C GLY A 280 44.62 55.28 -10.56
N VAL A 281 43.75 54.77 -9.68
CA VAL A 281 43.59 55.25 -8.29
C VAL A 281 44.30 54.34 -7.29
N SER A 282 44.59 54.84 -6.09
CA SER A 282 45.42 54.14 -5.10
C SER A 282 44.71 53.03 -4.31
N SER A 283 43.39 52.85 -4.47
CA SER A 283 42.59 51.81 -3.81
C SER A 283 41.17 51.76 -4.37
N SER A 284 40.53 50.60 -4.34
CA SER A 284 39.12 50.40 -4.75
C SER A 284 38.14 51.33 -4.02
N SER A 285 38.43 51.68 -2.77
CA SER A 285 37.68 52.68 -2.00
C SER A 285 37.67 54.11 -2.59
N LYS A 286 38.50 54.41 -3.59
CA LYS A 286 38.52 55.70 -4.32
C LYS A 286 37.68 55.71 -5.60
N VAL A 287 37.24 54.55 -6.08
CA VAL A 287 36.39 54.45 -7.28
C VAL A 287 35.00 55.00 -6.98
N THR A 288 34.58 56.01 -7.74
CA THR A 288 33.25 56.63 -7.63
C THR A 288 32.22 55.86 -8.46
N PHE A 289 30.92 56.13 -8.23
CA PHE A 289 29.87 55.52 -9.07
C PHE A 289 30.01 56.01 -10.52
N GLU A 290 30.29 57.30 -10.71
CA GLU A 290 30.54 57.89 -12.03
C GLU A 290 31.67 57.20 -12.81
N MET A 291 32.77 56.80 -12.15
CA MET A 291 33.86 56.06 -12.80
C MET A 291 33.39 54.68 -13.29
N MET A 292 32.52 54.00 -12.54
CA MET A 292 31.91 52.74 -13.00
C MET A 292 30.92 52.95 -14.14
N CYS A 293 30.14 54.04 -14.14
CA CYS A 293 29.28 54.39 -15.27
C CYS A 293 30.07 54.72 -16.56
N GLN A 294 31.36 55.01 -16.43
CA GLN A 294 32.31 55.28 -17.52
C GLN A 294 33.24 54.09 -17.82
N ILE A 295 33.02 52.91 -17.22
CA ILE A 295 34.00 51.80 -17.23
C ILE A 295 34.47 51.41 -18.65
N TYR A 296 33.58 51.40 -19.63
CA TYR A 296 33.91 51.12 -21.03
C TYR A 296 34.84 52.15 -21.67
N ASP A 297 34.75 53.43 -21.31
CA ASP A 297 35.66 54.47 -21.81
C ASP A 297 37.09 54.24 -21.26
N TYR A 298 37.20 53.90 -19.97
CA TYR A 298 38.48 53.57 -19.34
C TYR A 298 39.09 52.26 -19.84
N LEU A 299 38.26 51.25 -20.11
CA LEU A 299 38.69 49.97 -20.69
C LEU A 299 39.19 50.14 -22.13
N ALA A 300 38.54 51.00 -22.94
CA ALA A 300 39.02 51.33 -24.28
C ALA A 300 40.40 52.02 -24.24
N ASP A 301 40.61 52.98 -23.33
CA ASP A 301 41.93 53.59 -23.10
C ASP A 301 42.98 52.56 -22.61
N ALA A 302 42.55 51.48 -21.96
CA ALA A 302 43.40 50.34 -21.56
C ALA A 302 43.58 49.27 -22.67
N GLY A 303 42.88 49.38 -23.80
CA GLY A 303 43.00 48.49 -24.97
C GLY A 303 41.93 47.40 -25.11
N TYR A 304 40.84 47.46 -24.33
CA TYR A 304 39.71 46.54 -24.38
C TYR A 304 38.48 47.28 -24.92
N GLU A 305 38.01 46.92 -26.13
CA GLU A 305 36.97 47.64 -26.86
C GLU A 305 35.76 46.75 -27.18
N GLY A 306 34.55 47.33 -27.14
CA GLY A 306 33.32 46.67 -27.56
C GLY A 306 32.45 46.17 -26.41
N ASN A 307 31.51 45.27 -26.73
CA ASN A 307 30.48 44.78 -25.79
C ASN A 307 30.97 43.60 -24.91
N THR A 308 32.26 43.27 -24.99
CA THR A 308 32.95 42.22 -24.23
C THR A 308 34.13 42.78 -23.44
N ALA A 309 34.33 44.11 -23.42
CA ALA A 309 35.53 44.75 -22.89
C ALA A 309 35.79 44.42 -21.41
N ILE A 310 34.75 44.21 -20.61
CA ILE A 310 34.88 43.79 -19.20
C ILE A 310 35.28 42.32 -19.14
N THR A 311 34.66 41.46 -19.95
CA THR A 311 34.93 40.01 -20.06
C THR A 311 36.37 39.74 -20.51
N ASP A 312 36.78 40.40 -21.59
CA ASP A 312 38.14 40.34 -22.15
C ASP A 312 39.19 40.79 -21.12
N TYR A 313 38.89 41.87 -20.38
CA TYR A 313 39.75 42.34 -19.27
C TYR A 313 39.79 41.34 -18.11
N MET A 314 38.65 40.82 -17.68
CA MET A 314 38.56 39.89 -16.55
C MET A 314 39.26 38.56 -16.88
N LEU A 315 39.15 38.07 -18.12
CA LEU A 315 39.89 36.90 -18.62
C LEU A 315 41.40 37.14 -18.59
N ALA A 316 41.86 38.31 -19.07
CA ALA A 316 43.27 38.69 -19.02
C ALA A 316 43.78 38.84 -17.57
N TYR A 317 42.96 39.41 -16.68
CA TYR A 317 43.23 39.56 -15.25
C TYR A 317 43.40 38.19 -14.56
N TYR A 318 42.45 37.26 -14.72
CA TYR A 318 42.53 35.95 -14.08
C TYR A 318 43.67 35.11 -14.66
N ASN A 319 43.83 35.05 -15.98
CA ASN A 319 44.94 34.32 -16.60
C ASN A 319 46.32 34.83 -16.14
N ASN A 320 46.49 36.15 -15.99
CA ASN A 320 47.70 36.75 -15.44
C ASN A 320 47.88 36.41 -13.95
N LYS A 321 46.86 36.65 -13.12
CA LYS A 321 46.88 36.45 -11.67
C LYS A 321 47.10 34.98 -11.26
N ARG A 322 46.55 34.04 -12.04
CA ARG A 322 46.55 32.60 -11.76
C ARG A 322 47.63 31.84 -12.55
N GLY A 323 48.22 32.46 -13.56
CA GLY A 323 49.23 31.84 -14.43
C GLY A 323 48.65 30.82 -15.43
N THR A 324 47.36 30.97 -15.77
CA THR A 324 46.61 30.09 -16.67
C THR A 324 46.51 30.67 -18.07
N SER A 325 45.89 29.93 -18.99
CA SER A 325 45.64 30.35 -20.37
C SER A 325 44.33 29.76 -20.91
N TYR A 326 43.21 30.05 -20.24
CA TYR A 326 41.88 29.77 -20.75
C TYR A 326 41.51 30.75 -21.87
N ASP A 327 40.77 30.28 -22.87
CA ASP A 327 40.33 31.10 -24.03
C ASP A 327 39.03 31.90 -23.77
N ASN A 328 38.30 31.57 -22.68
CA ASN A 328 37.08 32.25 -22.21
C ASN A 328 36.94 32.08 -20.69
N LEU A 329 36.01 32.80 -20.06
CA LEU A 329 35.73 32.71 -18.62
C LEU A 329 34.84 31.52 -18.25
N THR A 330 33.95 31.07 -19.14
CA THR A 330 33.07 29.92 -18.88
C THR A 330 33.87 28.66 -18.55
N ASP A 331 34.88 28.30 -19.35
CA ASP A 331 35.77 27.16 -19.10
C ASP A 331 36.60 27.36 -17.82
N LEU A 332 37.12 28.58 -17.61
CA LEU A 332 37.93 28.92 -16.43
C LEU A 332 37.15 28.71 -15.12
N PHE A 333 35.87 29.09 -15.11
CA PHE A 333 35.01 28.98 -13.93
C PHE A 333 34.24 27.65 -13.84
N ALA A 334 34.15 26.88 -14.92
CA ALA A 334 33.73 25.48 -14.85
C ALA A 334 34.80 24.62 -14.16
N ASP A 335 36.08 24.80 -14.50
CA ASP A 335 37.19 24.13 -13.80
C ASP A 335 37.42 24.69 -12.38
N HIS A 336 37.13 25.99 -12.15
CA HIS A 336 37.49 26.71 -10.92
C HIS A 336 36.39 27.69 -10.42
N PRO A 337 35.19 27.21 -10.02
CA PRO A 337 34.06 28.08 -9.63
C PRO A 337 34.35 28.98 -8.42
N ASN A 338 35.34 28.61 -7.58
CA ASN A 338 35.76 29.36 -6.40
C ASN A 338 36.81 30.47 -6.66
N TRP A 339 37.08 30.84 -7.92
CA TRP A 339 38.09 31.87 -8.25
C TRP A 339 37.53 33.31 -8.39
N LEU A 340 36.26 33.56 -8.06
CA LEU A 340 35.61 34.88 -8.11
C LEU A 340 36.10 35.82 -6.98
N ASP A 341 37.39 36.19 -7.09
CA ASP A 341 38.22 36.87 -6.08
C ASP A 341 37.70 38.23 -5.56
N GLY A 342 36.73 38.22 -4.64
CA GLY A 342 36.38 39.35 -3.80
C GLY A 342 37.01 39.26 -2.40
N ASP A 343 38.12 39.96 -2.17
CA ASP A 343 38.74 40.06 -0.83
C ASP A 343 37.86 40.90 0.12
N LEU A 344 37.46 40.30 1.25
CA LEU A 344 36.43 40.77 2.22
C LEU A 344 36.79 42.08 2.96
N VAL A 345 37.91 42.71 2.62
CA VAL A 345 38.36 44.01 3.16
C VAL A 345 38.36 45.14 2.14
N THR A 346 37.80 44.90 0.94
CA THR A 346 37.78 45.87 -0.16
C THR A 346 36.50 46.72 -0.17
N LYS A 347 36.21 47.41 -1.29
CA LYS A 347 34.96 48.15 -1.45
C LYS A 347 33.97 47.28 -2.23
N ASN A 348 32.99 46.76 -1.50
CA ASN A 348 31.87 45.90 -1.90
C ASN A 348 30.95 46.34 -3.06
N GLY A 349 31.31 47.36 -3.84
CA GLY A 349 30.48 47.83 -4.96
C GLY A 349 29.12 48.41 -4.57
N ILE A 350 28.88 48.79 -3.30
CA ILE A 350 27.66 49.50 -2.90
C ILE A 350 27.91 51.02 -2.88
N TRP A 351 26.99 51.79 -3.46
CA TRP A 351 26.93 53.24 -3.36
C TRP A 351 25.55 53.69 -2.86
N THR A 352 25.49 54.37 -1.72
CA THR A 352 24.25 54.98 -1.22
C THR A 352 24.00 56.33 -1.87
N MET A 353 22.82 56.54 -2.46
CA MET A 353 22.38 57.81 -3.08
C MET A 353 20.85 57.95 -3.08
N SER A 354 20.33 59.13 -3.35
CA SER A 354 18.88 59.35 -3.50
C SER A 354 18.33 58.87 -4.86
N GLU A 355 17.01 58.69 -4.95
CA GLU A 355 16.31 58.31 -6.20
C GLU A 355 16.52 59.36 -7.32
N ASP A 356 16.51 60.66 -6.97
CA ASP A 356 16.84 61.76 -7.89
C ASP A 356 18.28 61.66 -8.42
N GLU A 357 19.25 61.28 -7.57
CA GLU A 357 20.66 61.11 -7.96
C GLU A 357 20.85 59.90 -8.89
N LEU A 358 20.23 58.76 -8.57
CA LEU A 358 20.24 57.58 -9.44
C LEU A 358 19.62 57.91 -10.81
N THR A 359 18.47 58.58 -10.82
CA THR A 359 17.80 59.02 -12.06
C THR A 359 18.71 59.92 -12.88
N GLY A 360 19.41 60.88 -12.24
CA GLY A 360 20.40 61.73 -12.90
C GLY A 360 21.62 60.99 -13.46
N TYR A 361 22.02 59.86 -12.87
CA TYR A 361 23.03 58.98 -13.45
C TYR A 361 22.49 58.17 -14.64
N ILE A 362 21.26 57.67 -14.57
CA ILE A 362 20.62 56.93 -15.67
C ILE A 362 20.39 57.86 -16.88
N GLU A 363 19.89 59.08 -16.68
CA GLU A 363 19.76 60.08 -17.77
C GLU A 363 21.10 60.41 -18.44
N LYS A 364 22.20 60.36 -17.69
CA LYS A 364 23.56 60.68 -18.16
C LYS A 364 24.27 59.49 -18.80
N TYR A 365 24.02 58.28 -18.31
CA TYR A 365 24.65 57.03 -18.75
C TYR A 365 23.57 55.96 -18.99
N PRO A 366 22.73 56.06 -20.05
CA PRO A 366 21.52 55.23 -20.18
C PRO A 366 21.76 53.72 -20.28
N TRP A 367 23.00 53.28 -20.48
CA TRP A 367 23.35 51.86 -20.46
C TRP A 367 23.17 51.22 -19.08
N ILE A 368 23.30 51.97 -17.98
CA ILE A 368 23.26 51.39 -16.63
C ILE A 368 21.85 50.98 -16.17
N ASP A 369 20.79 51.49 -16.82
CA ASP A 369 19.38 51.29 -16.42
C ASP A 369 19.01 49.81 -16.26
N SER A 370 19.38 48.98 -17.24
CA SER A 370 19.15 47.53 -17.22
C SER A 370 19.97 46.77 -16.18
N PHE A 371 21.03 47.36 -15.62
CA PHE A 371 22.05 46.66 -14.82
C PHE A 371 22.19 47.20 -13.39
N VAL A 372 21.47 48.26 -13.01
CA VAL A 372 21.47 48.72 -11.61
C VAL A 372 20.52 47.89 -10.75
N TYR A 373 21.05 47.37 -9.65
CA TYR A 373 20.25 46.79 -8.57
C TYR A 373 20.18 47.79 -7.41
N ALA A 374 18.97 48.08 -6.93
CA ALA A 374 18.70 49.08 -5.91
C ALA A 374 17.93 48.46 -4.74
N THR A 375 18.38 48.72 -3.50
CA THR A 375 17.69 48.33 -2.26
C THR A 375 17.47 49.53 -1.36
N GLN A 376 16.38 49.55 -0.58
CA GLN A 376 16.04 50.69 0.27
C GLN A 376 17.03 50.81 1.46
N SER A 377 17.51 52.02 1.74
CA SER A 377 18.42 52.31 2.86
C SER A 377 18.03 53.62 3.55
N GLY A 378 17.02 53.55 4.42
CA GLY A 378 16.39 54.72 5.02
C GLY A 378 15.70 55.58 3.96
N ASP A 379 16.00 56.87 3.93
CA ASP A 379 15.50 57.81 2.90
C ASP A 379 16.26 57.72 1.55
N ASN A 380 17.28 56.85 1.45
CA ASN A 380 18.13 56.66 0.26
C ASN A 380 17.99 55.25 -0.32
N LEU A 381 18.65 55.02 -1.46
CA LEU A 381 18.85 53.72 -2.08
C LEU A 381 20.32 53.29 -1.96
N ASN A 382 20.56 52.00 -1.72
CA ASN A 382 21.86 51.36 -1.92
C ASN A 382 21.91 50.77 -3.33
N ILE A 383 22.85 51.24 -4.14
CA ILE A 383 22.98 50.87 -5.56
C ILE A 383 24.21 49.98 -5.77
N GLN A 384 24.03 48.91 -6.54
CA GLN A 384 25.09 48.09 -7.13
C GLN A 384 24.89 48.06 -8.65
N ILE A 385 25.98 47.96 -9.41
CA ILE A 385 25.92 47.59 -10.83
C ILE A 385 26.14 46.07 -10.89
N LYS A 386 25.22 45.35 -11.50
CA LYS A 386 25.30 43.90 -11.79
C LYS A 386 26.16 43.67 -13.04
N TRP A 387 26.76 42.49 -13.19
CA TRP A 387 27.58 42.18 -14.39
C TRP A 387 26.76 42.41 -15.68
N PRO A 388 27.15 43.38 -16.54
CA PRO A 388 26.32 43.81 -17.66
C PRO A 388 26.60 43.03 -18.94
N GLU A 389 27.72 42.31 -18.99
CA GLU A 389 28.12 41.47 -20.10
C GLU A 389 27.68 40.02 -19.85
N PRO A 390 27.10 39.31 -20.84
CA PRO A 390 26.35 38.09 -20.55
C PRO A 390 27.22 36.94 -20.03
N GLU A 391 28.45 36.78 -20.53
CA GLU A 391 29.36 35.71 -20.09
C GLU A 391 29.72 35.85 -18.60
N LEU A 392 30.10 37.05 -18.16
CA LEU A 392 30.38 37.35 -16.75
C LEU A 392 29.16 37.14 -15.84
N ALA A 393 27.96 37.48 -16.33
CA ALA A 393 26.72 37.26 -15.59
C ALA A 393 26.43 35.76 -15.42
N ALA A 394 26.44 34.98 -16.51
CA ALA A 394 26.24 33.54 -16.48
C ALA A 394 27.33 32.82 -15.64
N VAL A 395 28.59 33.23 -15.76
CA VAL A 395 29.70 32.76 -14.90
C VAL A 395 29.39 32.94 -13.41
N SER A 396 28.87 34.11 -13.02
CA SER A 396 28.53 34.38 -11.61
C SER A 396 27.33 33.59 -11.10
N TYR A 397 26.43 33.16 -11.99
CA TYR A 397 25.34 32.23 -11.66
C TYR A 397 25.86 30.80 -11.55
N ASN A 398 26.57 30.33 -12.58
CA ASN A 398 27.08 28.98 -12.67
C ASN A 398 28.04 28.67 -11.51
N SER A 399 28.93 29.61 -11.15
CA SER A 399 29.83 29.45 -10.00
C SER A 399 29.08 29.29 -8.67
N LEU A 400 27.91 29.92 -8.51
CA LEU A 400 27.08 29.73 -7.32
C LEU A 400 26.58 28.29 -7.25
N TYR A 401 25.83 27.86 -8.25
CA TYR A 401 25.12 26.58 -8.22
C TYR A 401 26.04 25.37 -8.47
N MET A 402 27.18 25.53 -9.15
CA MET A 402 28.18 24.49 -9.43
C MET A 402 29.39 24.53 -8.47
N GLY A 403 29.26 25.11 -7.28
CA GLY A 403 30.32 24.98 -6.27
C GLY A 403 30.15 25.78 -4.97
N LEU A 404 29.52 26.96 -5.01
CA LEU A 404 29.47 27.85 -3.82
C LEU A 404 28.19 27.71 -2.98
N PHE A 405 27.14 27.06 -3.51
CA PHE A 405 25.90 26.73 -2.81
C PHE A 405 25.70 25.21 -2.81
N SER A 406 25.87 24.61 -1.63
CA SER A 406 25.78 23.17 -1.40
C SER A 406 24.51 22.78 -0.66
N VAL A 407 23.90 21.66 -1.02
CA VAL A 407 22.72 21.07 -0.37
C VAL A 407 22.99 19.58 -0.13
N VAL A 408 22.54 19.02 0.99
CA VAL A 408 22.79 17.61 1.37
C VAL A 408 21.56 16.96 1.99
N TYR A 409 21.53 15.63 1.97
CA TYR A 409 20.50 14.78 2.59
C TYR A 409 21.15 13.58 3.31
N GLY A 410 20.52 13.07 4.36
CA GLY A 410 21.03 11.99 5.21
C GLY A 410 21.95 12.49 6.34
N GLU A 411 21.88 11.84 7.51
CA GLU A 411 22.54 12.32 8.74
C GLU A 411 24.07 12.39 8.61
N GLU A 412 24.72 11.48 7.88
CA GLU A 412 26.17 11.51 7.68
C GLU A 412 26.60 12.75 6.89
N ASN A 413 25.97 13.00 5.74
CA ASN A 413 26.28 14.15 4.88
C ASN A 413 25.93 15.49 5.57
N VAL A 414 24.84 15.55 6.35
CA VAL A 414 24.48 16.72 7.17
C VAL A 414 25.50 17.00 8.30
N ASN A 415 26.16 15.98 8.83
CA ASN A 415 27.23 16.15 9.83
C ASN A 415 28.61 16.40 9.21
N ALA A 416 28.83 16.00 7.95
CA ALA A 416 30.05 16.30 7.18
C ALA A 416 30.05 17.71 6.56
N LEU A 417 28.85 18.26 6.29
CA LEU A 417 28.64 19.60 5.72
C LEU A 417 29.37 20.70 6.50
N ASN A 418 30.37 21.30 5.85
CA ASN A 418 31.12 22.42 6.42
C ASN A 418 31.77 23.25 5.29
N PRO A 419 31.16 24.38 4.86
CA PRO A 419 31.64 25.22 3.76
C PRO A 419 32.89 26.05 4.10
N ASN A 420 33.70 25.64 5.09
CA ASN A 420 34.88 26.34 5.57
C ASN A 420 36.09 25.41 5.78
N GLY A 421 37.29 25.97 5.61
CA GLY A 421 38.53 25.34 6.04
C GLY A 421 38.76 23.98 5.39
N ALA A 422 38.85 22.92 6.20
CA ALA A 422 39.11 21.56 5.72
C ALA A 422 37.85 20.81 5.22
N GLY A 423 36.64 21.34 5.44
CA GLY A 423 35.40 20.72 4.97
C GLY A 423 34.90 21.23 3.62
N VAL A 424 35.43 22.37 3.13
CA VAL A 424 34.84 23.08 1.99
C VAL A 424 34.80 22.26 0.70
N GLU A 425 35.75 21.34 0.49
CA GLU A 425 35.77 20.44 -0.67
C GLU A 425 34.65 19.38 -0.60
N PHE A 426 34.17 19.00 0.59
CA PHE A 426 32.98 18.15 0.72
C PHE A 426 31.72 18.93 0.31
N SER A 427 31.56 20.17 0.80
CA SER A 427 30.45 21.04 0.38
C SER A 427 30.46 21.30 -1.14
N ARG A 428 31.63 21.56 -1.73
CA ARG A 428 31.78 21.80 -3.18
C ARG A 428 31.40 20.62 -4.06
N ALA A 429 31.54 19.39 -3.55
CA ALA A 429 31.13 18.16 -4.23
C ALA A 429 29.65 17.77 -3.97
N HIS A 430 28.90 18.66 -3.31
CA HIS A 430 27.45 18.58 -3.08
C HIS A 430 26.78 19.88 -3.53
N ALA A 431 27.29 20.49 -4.60
CA ALA A 431 26.70 21.70 -5.16
C ALA A 431 25.37 21.37 -5.84
N VAL A 432 24.45 22.33 -5.94
CA VAL A 432 23.13 22.14 -6.59
C VAL A 432 23.29 21.60 -8.04
N GLY A 433 24.35 21.98 -8.75
CA GLY A 433 24.69 21.50 -10.09
C GLY A 433 25.21 20.07 -10.17
N ASP A 434 25.64 19.45 -9.05
CA ASP A 434 26.07 18.06 -9.02
C ASP A 434 24.88 17.07 -9.00
N TYR A 435 23.67 17.57 -8.74
CA TYR A 435 22.42 16.81 -8.65
C TYR A 435 21.70 16.59 -10.00
N LEU A 436 22.39 16.80 -11.12
CA LEU A 436 21.88 16.47 -12.45
C LEU A 436 21.56 14.97 -12.57
N PRO A 437 20.58 14.58 -13.41
CA PRO A 437 20.33 13.17 -13.74
C PRO A 437 21.60 12.44 -14.21
N ASP A 438 21.66 11.14 -13.96
CA ASP A 438 22.79 10.24 -14.23
C ASP A 438 24.10 10.52 -13.46
N THR A 439 24.19 11.53 -12.57
CA THR A 439 25.37 11.69 -11.70
C THR A 439 25.39 10.68 -10.55
N GLY A 440 26.59 10.43 -9.99
CA GLY A 440 26.73 9.57 -8.82
C GLY A 440 26.02 10.12 -7.58
N LEU A 441 26.04 11.44 -7.37
CA LEU A 441 25.38 12.10 -6.23
C LEU A 441 23.86 12.05 -6.35
N TYR A 442 23.32 12.21 -7.57
CA TYR A 442 21.91 11.98 -7.87
C TYR A 442 21.51 10.55 -7.52
N GLN A 443 22.28 9.56 -7.98
CA GLN A 443 22.00 8.14 -7.73
C GLN A 443 22.08 7.76 -6.24
N GLU A 444 23.07 8.28 -5.50
CA GLU A 444 23.19 8.11 -4.04
C GLU A 444 21.98 8.71 -3.32
N THR A 445 21.59 9.94 -3.66
CA THR A 445 20.49 10.64 -2.99
C THR A 445 19.13 10.04 -3.33
N ASN A 446 18.93 9.62 -4.58
CA ASN A 446 17.74 8.87 -4.99
C ASN A 446 17.63 7.53 -4.26
N GLN A 447 18.74 6.80 -4.09
CA GLN A 447 18.77 5.56 -3.28
C GLN A 447 18.53 5.84 -1.80
N TYR A 448 18.98 6.96 -1.26
CA TYR A 448 18.64 7.39 0.10
C TYR A 448 17.13 7.57 0.26
N PHE A 449 16.45 8.31 -0.62
CA PHE A 449 14.99 8.45 -0.60
C PHE A 449 14.26 7.11 -0.82
N GLU A 450 14.72 6.27 -1.76
CA GLU A 450 14.19 4.92 -1.98
C GLU A 450 14.36 4.01 -0.74
N SER A 451 15.41 4.20 0.05
CA SER A 451 15.64 3.44 1.30
C SER A 451 14.92 4.00 2.53
N LEU A 452 14.51 5.27 2.49
CA LEU A 452 13.86 5.96 3.61
C LEU A 452 12.33 5.81 3.59
N ILE A 453 11.75 5.62 2.40
CA ILE A 453 10.31 5.51 2.16
C ILE A 453 10.04 4.32 1.21
N SER A 454 10.64 3.17 1.54
CA SER A 454 10.79 1.99 0.66
C SER A 454 9.50 1.17 0.48
N ASP A 455 8.99 0.64 1.58
CA ASP A 455 8.07 -0.51 1.57
C ASP A 455 6.63 -0.09 1.89
N SER A 456 6.44 0.73 2.93
CA SER A 456 5.18 1.43 3.19
C SER A 456 5.42 2.76 3.92
N PHE A 457 4.58 3.74 3.64
CA PHE A 457 4.41 4.99 4.37
C PHE A 457 2.90 5.17 4.60
N GLU A 458 2.45 4.69 5.74
CA GLU A 458 1.04 4.41 6.06
C GLU A 458 0.35 5.65 6.67
N THR A 459 -0.97 5.61 6.78
CA THR A 459 -1.71 6.73 7.38
C THR A 459 -1.46 6.77 8.90
N GLY A 460 -0.97 7.90 9.38
CA GLY A 460 -0.47 8.11 10.73
C GLY A 460 1.07 8.12 10.84
N ASP A 461 1.79 7.70 9.80
CA ASP A 461 3.25 7.69 9.82
C ASP A 461 3.86 9.10 9.74
N THR A 462 5.11 9.19 10.20
CA THR A 462 5.94 10.40 10.09
C THR A 462 7.36 10.00 9.72
N VAL A 463 7.84 10.51 8.58
CA VAL A 463 9.23 10.36 8.12
C VAL A 463 10.02 11.63 8.46
N GLU A 464 11.15 11.46 9.15
CA GLU A 464 12.13 12.53 9.39
C GLU A 464 13.28 12.43 8.38
N ILE A 465 13.49 13.47 7.58
CA ILE A 465 14.51 13.57 6.52
C ILE A 465 15.56 14.60 6.95
N PRO A 466 16.71 14.18 7.51
CA PRO A 466 17.87 15.05 7.69
C PRO A 466 18.31 15.67 6.37
N SER A 467 18.44 17.00 6.35
CA SER A 467 18.95 17.76 5.21
C SER A 467 19.79 18.94 5.71
N GLY A 468 20.48 19.64 4.82
CA GLY A 468 21.24 20.83 5.17
C GLY A 468 21.65 21.61 3.94
N PHE A 469 21.97 22.88 4.14
CA PHE A 469 22.62 23.69 3.10
C PHE A 469 23.81 24.45 3.67
N GLY A 470 24.78 24.72 2.80
CA GLY A 470 26.01 25.43 3.11
C GLY A 470 26.37 26.42 2.02
N ILE A 471 26.92 27.56 2.43
CA ILE A 471 27.32 28.67 1.58
C ILE A 471 28.84 28.83 1.72
N ASP A 472 29.58 28.62 0.63
CA ASP A 472 31.05 28.63 0.62
C ASP A 472 31.63 29.91 1.23
N GLY A 473 32.45 29.78 2.27
CA GLY A 473 33.12 30.94 2.89
C GLY A 473 34.33 31.43 2.08
N PRO A 474 35.31 30.57 1.77
CA PRO A 474 36.53 30.97 1.06
C PRO A 474 36.37 31.48 -0.38
N GLY A 475 35.35 31.05 -1.12
CA GLY A 475 35.14 31.34 -2.55
C GLY A 475 34.07 32.41 -2.84
N MET A 476 33.24 32.78 -1.86
CA MET A 476 32.15 33.73 -2.02
C MET A 476 32.59 35.15 -1.61
N GLY A 477 32.94 35.97 -2.60
CA GLY A 477 33.31 37.38 -2.39
C GLY A 477 32.14 38.37 -2.33
N ASP A 478 32.45 39.64 -2.06
CA ASP A 478 31.51 40.78 -2.02
C ASP A 478 30.58 40.89 -3.27
N SER A 479 30.92 40.28 -4.40
CA SER A 479 30.10 40.23 -5.62
C SER A 479 28.73 39.57 -5.38
N TYR A 480 28.61 38.74 -4.34
CA TYR A 480 27.37 38.10 -3.93
C TYR A 480 26.62 38.85 -2.82
N GLN A 481 27.10 40.01 -2.36
CA GLN A 481 26.35 40.81 -1.39
C GLN A 481 25.05 41.35 -2.02
N ASN A 482 23.91 41.09 -1.38
CA ASN A 482 22.56 41.33 -1.91
C ASN A 482 22.26 40.58 -3.23
N TYR A 483 22.88 39.43 -3.46
CA TYR A 483 22.55 38.54 -4.58
C TYR A 483 21.16 37.91 -4.37
N SER A 484 20.43 37.64 -5.46
CA SER A 484 19.13 36.95 -5.43
C SER A 484 19.33 35.50 -5.89
N PHE A 485 19.07 34.54 -5.00
CA PHE A 485 19.16 33.12 -5.29
C PHE A 485 17.92 32.39 -4.75
N SER A 486 17.66 31.21 -5.31
CA SER A 486 16.64 30.26 -4.87
C SER A 486 17.00 28.87 -5.40
N TYR A 487 16.29 27.84 -4.96
CA TYR A 487 16.40 26.50 -5.51
C TYR A 487 15.04 25.82 -5.53
N TYR A 488 14.89 24.88 -6.45
CA TYR A 488 13.72 24.05 -6.61
C TYR A 488 14.08 22.62 -6.19
N ASN A 489 13.29 22.03 -5.30
CA ASN A 489 13.49 20.66 -4.87
C ASN A 489 12.15 19.96 -4.63
N ILE A 490 11.93 18.86 -5.35
CA ILE A 490 10.76 17.99 -5.20
C ILE A 490 11.17 16.53 -4.97
N ILE A 491 10.24 15.78 -4.38
CA ILE A 491 10.10 14.33 -4.55
C ILE A 491 8.65 14.03 -4.96
N GLU A 492 8.41 12.91 -5.62
CA GLU A 492 7.07 12.34 -5.81
C GLU A 492 6.95 11.06 -4.97
N LEU A 493 5.76 10.82 -4.43
CA LEU A 493 5.37 9.50 -3.95
C LEU A 493 4.43 8.83 -4.97
N GLU A 494 4.21 7.53 -4.81
CA GLU A 494 3.20 6.77 -5.52
C GLU A 494 2.38 5.93 -4.53
N GLN A 495 1.06 5.85 -4.75
CA GLN A 495 0.17 5.10 -3.86
C GLN A 495 0.33 3.59 -4.07
N ILE A 496 0.55 2.88 -2.97
CA ILE A 496 0.40 1.42 -2.92
C ILE A 496 -1.10 1.12 -2.86
N LYS A 497 -1.69 0.76 -4.00
CA LYS A 497 -3.06 0.23 -4.03
C LYS A 497 -3.09 -1.13 -3.29
N PRO A 498 -4.13 -1.43 -2.52
CA PRO A 498 -4.21 -2.69 -1.79
C PRO A 498 -4.42 -3.87 -2.73
N ILE A 499 -4.11 -5.07 -2.23
CA ILE A 499 -4.64 -6.31 -2.80
C ILE A 499 -6.07 -6.48 -2.28
N GLU A 500 -7.03 -6.71 -3.17
CA GLU A 500 -8.43 -6.96 -2.79
C GLU A 500 -8.64 -8.46 -2.59
N ILE A 501 -9.30 -8.85 -1.49
CA ILE A 501 -9.77 -10.20 -1.23
C ILE A 501 -11.29 -10.22 -1.36
N SER A 502 -11.80 -11.07 -2.23
CA SER A 502 -13.23 -11.32 -2.39
C SER A 502 -13.57 -12.73 -1.97
N LEU A 503 -14.60 -12.88 -1.13
CA LEU A 503 -15.19 -14.17 -0.82
C LEU A 503 -16.04 -14.64 -2.03
N SER A 504 -16.03 -15.93 -2.35
CA SER A 504 -16.83 -16.47 -3.45
C SER A 504 -18.27 -16.75 -3.03
N ASP A 505 -19.21 -16.54 -3.95
CA ASP A 505 -20.51 -17.20 -3.94
C ASP A 505 -20.32 -18.73 -3.89
N ILE A 506 -21.29 -19.47 -3.33
CA ILE A 506 -21.33 -20.94 -3.42
C ILE A 506 -22.76 -21.49 -3.33
N THR A 507 -23.02 -22.57 -4.05
CA THR A 507 -24.30 -23.30 -4.02
C THR A 507 -24.12 -24.69 -3.40
N ILE A 508 -25.00 -25.05 -2.46
CA ILE A 508 -24.99 -26.34 -1.74
C ILE A 508 -26.37 -26.99 -1.70
N TYR A 509 -26.42 -28.26 -1.27
CA TYR A 509 -27.63 -28.93 -0.81
C TYR A 509 -27.65 -29.14 0.72
N THR A 510 -28.84 -29.18 1.32
CA THR A 510 -29.00 -29.42 2.77
C THR A 510 -28.55 -30.84 3.19
N GLY A 511 -27.89 -30.95 4.34
CA GLY A 511 -27.41 -32.22 4.93
C GLY A 511 -25.93 -32.54 4.68
N GLY A 512 -25.15 -31.57 4.21
CA GLY A 512 -23.74 -31.75 3.85
C GLY A 512 -22.76 -31.89 5.01
N SER A 513 -21.47 -32.03 4.68
CA SER A 513 -20.39 -31.91 5.67
C SER A 513 -20.32 -30.47 6.24
N SER A 514 -19.76 -30.31 7.44
CA SER A 514 -19.81 -29.02 8.17
C SER A 514 -18.44 -28.36 8.31
N TYR A 515 -18.33 -27.10 7.91
CA TYR A 515 -17.11 -26.31 8.08
C TYR A 515 -17.01 -25.70 9.49
N GLU A 516 -15.92 -25.99 10.21
CA GLU A 516 -15.69 -25.52 11.60
C GLU A 516 -15.51 -23.99 11.75
N GLY A 517 -15.53 -23.22 10.65
CA GLY A 517 -15.35 -21.77 10.67
C GLY A 517 -16.63 -20.91 10.71
N VAL A 518 -17.83 -21.50 10.79
CA VAL A 518 -19.08 -20.71 10.83
C VAL A 518 -19.47 -20.33 12.27
N VAL A 519 -19.79 -19.05 12.51
CA VAL A 519 -20.12 -18.51 13.85
C VAL A 519 -21.49 -17.81 13.92
N ASP A 520 -22.13 -17.85 15.09
CA ASP A 520 -23.47 -17.29 15.36
C ASP A 520 -23.50 -15.77 15.63
N GLY A 521 -22.32 -15.13 15.61
CA GLY A 521 -22.15 -13.71 15.92
C GLY A 521 -22.05 -13.34 17.40
N GLN A 522 -21.96 -14.30 18.34
CA GLN A 522 -21.71 -14.03 19.77
C GLN A 522 -20.55 -14.86 20.35
N GLU A 523 -19.54 -14.17 20.89
CA GLU A 523 -18.35 -14.71 21.61
C GLU A 523 -17.54 -15.83 20.92
N GLY A 524 -17.86 -16.21 19.67
CA GLY A 524 -16.98 -16.97 18.78
C GLY A 524 -17.00 -18.49 18.96
N GLU A 525 -18.08 -19.06 19.50
CA GLU A 525 -18.30 -20.51 19.39
C GLU A 525 -18.64 -20.88 17.94
N SER A 526 -17.89 -21.82 17.36
CA SER A 526 -18.15 -22.37 16.03
C SER A 526 -19.28 -23.40 16.07
N SER A 527 -20.13 -23.43 15.06
CA SER A 527 -21.07 -24.54 14.85
C SER A 527 -20.35 -25.73 14.22
N THR A 528 -20.56 -26.95 14.74
CA THR A 528 -19.90 -28.19 14.29
C THR A 528 -20.83 -29.14 13.51
N GLU A 529 -22.11 -28.84 13.46
CA GLU A 529 -23.15 -29.57 12.72
C GLU A 529 -23.98 -28.47 12.01
N ASN A 530 -23.51 -28.04 10.84
CA ASN A 530 -23.98 -26.82 10.15
C ASN A 530 -24.21 -26.97 8.62
N GLY A 531 -23.78 -28.08 8.02
CA GLY A 531 -23.92 -28.39 6.59
C GLY A 531 -23.24 -27.43 5.61
N PHE A 532 -22.49 -26.43 6.10
CA PHE A 532 -21.90 -25.38 5.28
C PHE A 532 -20.50 -25.76 4.76
N PRO A 533 -20.15 -25.34 3.53
CA PRO A 533 -18.89 -25.68 2.88
C PRO A 533 -17.73 -24.83 3.41
N GLU A 534 -16.50 -25.21 3.05
CA GLU A 534 -15.33 -24.37 3.29
C GLU A 534 -15.35 -23.14 2.37
N PRO A 535 -15.15 -21.90 2.87
CA PRO A 535 -15.18 -20.69 2.06
C PRO A 535 -13.98 -20.60 1.10
N GLY A 536 -14.24 -20.21 -0.15
CA GLY A 536 -13.23 -19.96 -1.17
C GLY A 536 -13.04 -18.48 -1.45
N PHE A 537 -11.80 -18.05 -1.71
CA PHE A 537 -11.42 -16.64 -1.85
C PHE A 537 -10.71 -16.35 -3.18
N TYR A 538 -11.05 -15.21 -3.79
CA TYR A 538 -10.42 -14.64 -4.97
C TYR A 538 -9.53 -13.43 -4.61
N PHE A 539 -8.56 -13.09 -5.46
CA PHE A 539 -7.63 -11.98 -5.26
C PHE A 539 -7.57 -11.03 -6.47
N THR A 540 -7.89 -9.74 -6.27
CA THR A 540 -7.54 -8.69 -7.24
C THR A 540 -6.17 -8.11 -6.89
N LEU A 541 -5.18 -8.31 -7.75
CA LEU A 541 -3.86 -7.70 -7.59
C LEU A 541 -3.78 -6.31 -8.27
N PRO A 542 -3.09 -5.32 -7.67
CA PRO A 542 -2.76 -4.07 -8.35
C PRO A 542 -2.08 -4.27 -9.71
N GLN A 543 -2.38 -3.42 -10.69
CA GLN A 543 -1.78 -3.51 -12.03
C GLN A 543 -0.24 -3.52 -11.97
N GLU A 544 0.36 -2.71 -11.11
CA GLU A 544 1.81 -2.63 -10.93
C GLU A 544 2.42 -3.94 -10.42
N LEU A 545 1.65 -4.74 -9.67
CA LEU A 545 2.05 -6.06 -9.21
C LEU A 545 1.86 -7.10 -10.33
N ASN A 546 0.74 -7.05 -11.06
CA ASN A 546 0.55 -7.86 -12.27
C ASN A 546 1.67 -7.64 -13.30
N ASP A 547 2.15 -6.41 -13.48
CA ASP A 547 3.25 -6.09 -14.39
C ASP A 547 4.60 -6.67 -13.93
N LYS A 548 4.84 -6.81 -12.61
CA LYS A 548 6.05 -7.47 -12.06
C LYS A 548 5.98 -8.99 -12.15
N LEU A 549 4.81 -9.56 -11.89
CA LEU A 549 4.57 -11.01 -11.89
C LEU A 549 4.48 -11.55 -13.33
N GLY A 550 3.87 -10.78 -14.24
CA GLY A 550 3.48 -11.21 -15.58
C GLY A 550 2.15 -11.96 -15.56
N GLN A 551 1.92 -12.85 -16.54
CA GLN A 551 0.80 -13.80 -16.50
C GLN A 551 1.07 -14.92 -15.48
N ILE A 552 1.04 -14.58 -14.20
CA ILE A 552 0.98 -15.57 -13.12
C ILE A 552 -0.46 -16.02 -12.94
N THR A 553 -0.59 -17.32 -12.71
CA THR A 553 -1.88 -18.00 -12.59
C THR A 553 -2.11 -18.42 -11.13
N ASN A 554 -1.14 -19.10 -10.49
CA ASN A 554 -1.20 -19.52 -9.09
C ASN A 554 -0.35 -18.62 -8.15
N LEU A 555 -0.92 -18.23 -7.00
CA LEU A 555 -0.30 -17.43 -5.93
C LEU A 555 0.14 -18.25 -4.70
N GLU A 556 -0.16 -19.54 -4.63
CA GLU A 556 0.04 -20.43 -3.47
C GLU A 556 1.49 -20.44 -2.93
N SER A 557 2.48 -20.45 -3.82
CA SER A 557 3.91 -20.38 -3.44
C SER A 557 4.49 -18.96 -3.42
N ILE A 558 3.65 -17.93 -3.51
CA ILE A 558 4.02 -16.53 -3.80
C ILE A 558 3.48 -15.57 -2.73
N LEU A 559 2.22 -15.73 -2.32
CA LEU A 559 1.49 -14.85 -1.40
C LEU A 559 1.37 -15.50 -0.02
N THR A 560 1.76 -14.78 1.04
CA THR A 560 1.44 -15.14 2.43
C THR A 560 0.68 -14.00 3.09
N LEU A 561 -0.47 -14.28 3.70
CA LEU A 561 -1.24 -13.29 4.45
C LEU A 561 -0.74 -13.24 5.90
N LYS A 562 -0.55 -12.03 6.43
CA LYS A 562 -0.09 -11.80 7.79
C LYS A 562 -0.93 -10.75 8.51
N TYR A 563 -0.97 -10.87 9.82
CA TYR A 563 -1.50 -9.87 10.74
C TYR A 563 -0.46 -9.61 11.83
N ASP A 564 -0.17 -8.35 12.13
CA ASP A 564 0.56 -7.93 13.33
C ASP A 564 -0.02 -6.60 13.84
N ASP A 565 -0.59 -6.60 15.05
CA ASP A 565 -1.19 -5.40 15.64
C ASP A 565 -0.17 -4.45 16.30
N GLY A 566 1.12 -4.76 16.26
CA GLY A 566 2.20 -4.05 16.95
C GLY A 566 2.15 -4.16 18.48
N LYS A 567 1.17 -4.89 19.02
CA LYS A 567 0.91 -5.08 20.47
C LYS A 567 1.21 -6.52 20.90
N GLY A 568 1.54 -7.41 19.95
CA GLY A 568 1.95 -8.80 20.15
C GLY A 568 0.92 -9.84 19.71
N THR A 569 -0.15 -9.43 19.02
CA THR A 569 -1.09 -10.35 18.39
C THR A 569 -0.69 -10.55 16.93
N THR A 570 -0.21 -11.75 16.57
CA THR A 570 0.09 -12.10 15.18
C THR A 570 -0.79 -13.21 14.64
N ARG A 571 -0.95 -13.26 13.31
CA ARG A 571 -1.50 -14.39 12.54
C ARG A 571 -0.72 -14.55 11.24
N GLU A 572 -0.63 -15.77 10.74
CA GLU A 572 -0.10 -16.05 9.41
C GLU A 572 -0.98 -17.11 8.74
N TRP A 573 -1.37 -16.87 7.49
CA TRP A 573 -2.09 -17.81 6.63
C TRP A 573 -1.38 -17.96 5.29
N LYS A 574 -1.31 -19.18 4.80
CA LYS A 574 -0.93 -19.46 3.42
C LYS A 574 -2.18 -19.70 2.59
N LEU A 575 -2.05 -19.48 1.29
CA LEU A 575 -3.06 -19.95 0.36
C LEU A 575 -2.86 -21.45 0.14
N ASP A 576 -3.96 -22.13 -0.14
CA ASP A 576 -4.02 -23.48 -0.67
C ASP A 576 -5.04 -23.47 -1.82
N SER A 577 -4.85 -24.28 -2.85
CA SER A 577 -5.70 -24.24 -4.05
C SER A 577 -7.07 -24.87 -3.73
N TYR A 578 -8.19 -24.17 -4.02
CA TYR A 578 -9.53 -24.72 -3.73
C TYR A 578 -9.91 -25.87 -4.67
N GLY A 579 -9.35 -25.85 -5.88
CA GLY A 579 -9.53 -26.86 -6.92
C GLY A 579 -8.41 -26.77 -7.96
N THR A 580 -8.54 -27.49 -9.09
CA THR A 580 -7.41 -27.64 -10.01
C THR A 580 -7.04 -26.34 -10.75
N PRO A 581 -5.74 -26.04 -10.90
CA PRO A 581 -5.20 -24.87 -11.61
C PRO A 581 -5.66 -24.58 -13.05
N GLU A 582 -6.19 -25.55 -13.79
CA GLU A 582 -6.04 -25.56 -15.26
C GLU A 582 -7.25 -25.03 -16.06
N HIS A 583 -8.39 -24.76 -15.39
CA HIS A 583 -9.69 -24.58 -16.06
C HIS A 583 -10.63 -23.48 -15.52
N SER A 584 -10.15 -22.52 -14.73
CA SER A 584 -11.02 -21.42 -14.23
C SER A 584 -11.52 -20.50 -15.36
N SER A 585 -12.84 -20.27 -15.44
CA SER A 585 -13.47 -19.45 -16.48
C SER A 585 -13.19 -17.95 -16.30
N ASP A 586 -12.88 -17.24 -17.40
CA ASP A 586 -12.81 -15.78 -17.73
C ASP A 586 -12.44 -14.68 -16.68
N LYS A 587 -12.54 -14.93 -15.37
CA LYS A 587 -12.06 -14.10 -14.25
C LYS A 587 -10.56 -14.32 -14.02
N VAL A 588 -9.90 -13.35 -13.39
CA VAL A 588 -8.46 -13.46 -13.07
C VAL A 588 -8.27 -14.24 -11.77
N GLY A 589 -7.70 -15.44 -11.89
CA GLY A 589 -7.16 -16.20 -10.76
C GLY A 589 -8.18 -17.05 -10.00
N TYR A 590 -8.04 -18.39 -10.11
CA TYR A 590 -7.85 -19.33 -9.00
C TYR A 590 -8.52 -18.94 -7.68
N MET A 591 -9.48 -19.76 -7.25
CA MET A 591 -10.05 -19.68 -5.90
C MET A 591 -9.13 -20.39 -4.88
N TYR A 592 -8.94 -19.78 -3.71
CA TYR A 592 -8.03 -20.27 -2.66
C TYR A 592 -8.75 -20.54 -1.33
N LYS A 593 -8.15 -21.41 -0.51
CA LYS A 593 -8.43 -21.62 0.91
C LYS A 593 -7.33 -20.96 1.74
N PHE A 594 -7.64 -20.51 2.96
CA PHE A 594 -6.68 -19.79 3.83
C PHE A 594 -6.22 -20.68 4.99
N VAL A 595 -5.11 -21.38 4.80
CA VAL A 595 -4.56 -22.37 5.74
C VAL A 595 -3.76 -21.68 6.87
N PRO A 596 -4.15 -21.83 8.15
CA PRO A 596 -3.41 -21.29 9.29
C PRO A 596 -2.00 -21.90 9.42
N VAL A 597 -0.97 -21.08 9.59
CA VAL A 597 0.42 -21.56 9.67
C VAL A 597 0.88 -21.86 11.11
N MET A 598 0.28 -21.21 12.13
CA MET A 598 0.69 -21.37 13.52
C MET A 598 -0.11 -22.45 14.27
N GLU A 599 0.58 -23.21 15.12
CA GLU A 599 -0.03 -24.28 15.93
C GLU A 599 -1.11 -23.72 16.87
N GLY A 600 -2.35 -24.19 16.70
CA GLY A 600 -3.50 -23.72 17.48
C GLY A 600 -4.03 -22.33 17.06
N GLN A 601 -3.67 -21.83 15.88
CA GLN A 601 -4.34 -20.69 15.26
C GLN A 601 -5.73 -21.09 14.75
N ASP A 602 -6.75 -20.28 15.07
CA ASP A 602 -8.11 -20.47 14.56
C ASP A 602 -8.13 -20.51 13.01
N PRO A 603 -9.03 -21.29 12.38
CA PRO A 603 -9.29 -21.19 10.95
C PRO A 603 -9.87 -19.81 10.61
N VAL A 604 -9.90 -19.49 9.31
CA VAL A 604 -10.62 -18.32 8.82
C VAL A 604 -12.12 -18.56 8.97
N ARG A 605 -12.81 -17.59 9.56
CA ARG A 605 -14.21 -17.71 9.97
C ARG A 605 -15.12 -16.84 9.12
N VAL A 606 -16.37 -17.25 8.96
CA VAL A 606 -17.41 -16.53 8.22
C VAL A 606 -18.68 -16.38 9.05
N GLN A 607 -19.41 -15.32 8.77
CA GLN A 607 -20.76 -15.07 9.24
C GLN A 607 -21.73 -15.18 8.07
N ILE A 608 -22.82 -15.93 8.27
CA ILE A 608 -23.89 -16.13 7.30
C ILE A 608 -25.15 -15.47 7.86
N GLN A 609 -25.86 -14.67 7.05
CA GLN A 609 -27.03 -13.90 7.46
C GLN A 609 -28.24 -14.09 6.53
N ASP A 610 -29.44 -14.13 7.11
CA ASP A 610 -30.70 -14.10 6.35
C ASP A 610 -31.06 -12.70 5.82
N GLU A 611 -32.13 -12.60 5.04
CA GLU A 611 -32.68 -11.35 4.50
C GLU A 611 -33.05 -10.29 5.58
N ASN A 612 -33.09 -10.67 6.85
CA ASN A 612 -33.38 -9.81 8.00
C ASN A 612 -32.11 -9.37 8.76
N GLY A 613 -30.92 -9.85 8.36
CA GLY A 613 -29.65 -9.62 9.06
C GLY A 613 -29.46 -10.52 10.30
N SER A 614 -30.19 -11.63 10.39
CA SER A 614 -30.09 -12.63 11.47
C SER A 614 -29.00 -13.64 11.14
N TYR A 615 -28.08 -13.89 12.08
CA TYR A 615 -27.04 -14.91 11.88
C TYR A 615 -27.64 -16.33 11.82
N ILE A 616 -27.15 -17.13 10.86
CA ILE A 616 -27.57 -18.51 10.61
C ILE A 616 -26.35 -19.42 10.75
N VAL A 617 -26.53 -20.57 11.42
CA VAL A 617 -25.44 -21.52 11.74
C VAL A 617 -25.78 -22.99 11.42
N SER A 618 -26.79 -23.18 10.58
CA SER A 618 -27.07 -24.43 9.86
C SER A 618 -27.83 -24.11 8.58
N ASP A 619 -27.58 -24.92 7.57
CA ASP A 619 -28.31 -25.09 6.32
C ASP A 619 -29.77 -25.53 6.47
N ASP A 620 -30.18 -26.12 7.60
CA ASP A 620 -31.54 -26.62 7.85
C ASP A 620 -32.63 -25.56 7.65
N PHE A 621 -33.63 -25.86 6.82
CA PHE A 621 -34.87 -25.08 6.74
C PHE A 621 -36.11 -25.94 6.49
N GLU A 622 -37.29 -25.38 6.79
CA GLU A 622 -38.58 -26.03 6.53
C GLU A 622 -38.89 -26.06 5.03
N VAL A 623 -38.42 -27.10 4.33
CA VAL A 623 -38.60 -27.32 2.89
C VAL A 623 -40.08 -27.39 2.50
N LYS A 624 -40.46 -26.72 1.41
CA LYS A 624 -41.81 -26.75 0.81
C LYS A 624 -41.72 -26.75 -0.72
N MET A 625 -42.80 -27.11 -1.41
CA MET A 625 -42.89 -27.00 -2.87
C MET A 625 -42.77 -25.56 -3.38
N ASP A 626 -43.11 -24.57 -2.55
CA ASP A 626 -42.97 -23.14 -2.78
C ASP A 626 -41.77 -22.51 -2.06
N GLU A 627 -40.95 -23.30 -1.36
CA GLU A 627 -39.75 -22.90 -0.63
C GLU A 627 -38.69 -24.02 -0.76
N GLN A 628 -38.08 -24.10 -1.95
CA GLN A 628 -37.18 -25.18 -2.38
C GLN A 628 -35.69 -24.84 -2.22
N PHE A 629 -35.35 -23.55 -2.11
CA PHE A 629 -34.00 -23.07 -1.83
C PHE A 629 -34.03 -21.80 -0.95
N LYS A 630 -32.88 -21.43 -0.38
CA LYS A 630 -32.65 -20.15 0.30
C LYS A 630 -31.36 -19.50 -0.15
N GLN A 631 -31.28 -18.19 0.06
CA GLN A 631 -30.06 -17.40 -0.14
C GLN A 631 -29.73 -16.63 1.13
N PHE A 632 -28.44 -16.55 1.43
CA PHE A 632 -27.89 -15.89 2.61
C PHE A 632 -26.68 -15.03 2.20
N SER A 633 -26.52 -13.87 2.83
CA SER A 633 -25.28 -13.08 2.69
C SER A 633 -24.19 -13.72 3.54
N MET A 634 -23.00 -13.90 2.97
CA MET A 634 -21.84 -14.50 3.60
C MET A 634 -20.68 -13.49 3.63
N ASN A 635 -20.10 -13.28 4.81
CA ASN A 635 -19.06 -12.26 5.04
C ASN A 635 -17.96 -12.78 5.98
N LEU A 636 -16.76 -12.20 5.89
CA LEU A 636 -15.60 -12.58 6.70
C LEU A 636 -15.76 -12.16 8.18
N TYR A 637 -15.57 -13.10 9.12
CA TYR A 637 -15.61 -12.80 10.55
C TYR A 637 -14.25 -12.32 11.07
N GLN A 638 -14.09 -11.00 11.17
CA GLN A 638 -12.87 -10.34 11.68
C GLN A 638 -12.69 -10.53 13.21
N GLY A 639 -13.78 -10.72 13.96
CA GLY A 639 -13.75 -11.02 15.39
C GLY A 639 -13.17 -9.88 16.24
N SER A 640 -11.95 -10.07 16.75
CA SER A 640 -11.19 -9.03 17.47
C SER A 640 -9.95 -8.53 16.70
N LEU A 641 -9.81 -8.92 15.44
CA LEU A 641 -8.78 -8.43 14.53
C LEU A 641 -9.32 -7.19 13.82
N SER A 642 -8.47 -6.21 13.54
CA SER A 642 -8.80 -5.07 12.68
C SER A 642 -8.22 -5.32 11.29
N ALA A 643 -9.02 -5.16 10.23
CA ALA A 643 -8.57 -5.40 8.85
C ALA A 643 -7.34 -4.54 8.46
N GLU A 644 -7.19 -3.36 9.07
CA GLU A 644 -6.07 -2.44 8.86
C GLU A 644 -4.67 -3.04 9.11
N TYR A 645 -4.57 -4.08 9.96
CA TYR A 645 -3.30 -4.76 10.25
C TYR A 645 -3.04 -5.99 9.38
N VAL A 646 -3.91 -6.29 8.40
CA VAL A 646 -3.74 -7.41 7.47
C VAL A 646 -2.90 -6.97 6.27
N THR A 647 -1.81 -7.68 6.03
CA THR A 647 -0.88 -7.44 4.92
C THR A 647 -0.64 -8.72 4.12
N ALA A 648 -0.28 -8.55 2.86
CA ALA A 648 0.12 -9.63 1.96
C ALA A 648 1.60 -9.49 1.61
N GLU A 649 2.41 -10.47 2.03
CA GLU A 649 3.79 -10.61 1.56
C GLU A 649 3.82 -11.36 0.23
N ILE A 650 4.34 -10.70 -0.80
CA ILE A 650 4.46 -11.23 -2.17
C ILE A 650 5.94 -11.47 -2.49
N LYS A 651 6.31 -12.73 -2.75
CA LYS A 651 7.69 -13.11 -3.06
C LYS A 651 7.95 -13.16 -4.58
N ILE A 652 8.87 -12.33 -5.07
CA ILE A 652 9.29 -12.31 -6.48
C ILE A 652 10.82 -12.48 -6.54
N GLY A 653 11.27 -13.68 -6.90
CA GLY A 653 12.68 -14.07 -6.82
C GLY A 653 13.17 -14.06 -5.37
N ASP A 654 14.23 -13.31 -5.11
CA ASP A 654 14.80 -13.12 -3.76
C ASP A 654 14.22 -11.90 -3.01
N LYS A 655 13.35 -11.09 -3.64
CA LYS A 655 12.66 -9.97 -2.99
C LYS A 655 11.29 -10.39 -2.44
N VAL A 656 10.91 -9.80 -1.31
CA VAL A 656 9.55 -9.78 -0.78
C VAL A 656 9.03 -8.35 -0.88
N TYR A 657 7.76 -8.20 -1.24
CA TYR A 657 7.04 -6.94 -1.30
C TYR A 657 5.82 -7.04 -0.39
N THR A 658 5.60 -6.07 0.49
CA THR A 658 4.42 -6.03 1.37
C THR A 658 3.36 -5.13 0.74
N TYR A 659 2.12 -5.60 0.67
CA TYR A 659 0.96 -4.81 0.26
C TYR A 659 -0.09 -4.76 1.39
N PRO A 660 -0.78 -3.62 1.58
CA PRO A 660 -1.97 -3.59 2.41
C PRO A 660 -3.07 -4.44 1.76
N VAL A 661 -3.95 -5.01 2.58
CA VAL A 661 -5.08 -5.82 2.13
C VAL A 661 -6.39 -5.05 2.31
N SER A 662 -7.28 -5.19 1.34
CA SER A 662 -8.68 -4.74 1.43
C SER A 662 -9.59 -5.93 1.18
N GLN A 663 -10.82 -5.87 1.71
CA GLN A 663 -11.80 -6.94 1.59
C GLN A 663 -13.03 -6.39 0.87
N SER A 664 -13.60 -7.11 -0.11
CA SER A 664 -14.94 -6.82 -0.57
C SER A 664 -15.97 -7.43 0.39
N GLU A 665 -17.10 -6.74 0.54
CA GLU A 665 -18.29 -7.29 1.23
C GLU A 665 -19.17 -8.05 0.22
N ASP A 666 -20.13 -8.80 0.74
CA ASP A 666 -21.19 -9.54 0.01
C ASP A 666 -20.73 -10.66 -0.94
N ALA A 667 -20.67 -11.88 -0.40
CA ALA A 667 -20.80 -13.13 -1.16
C ALA A 667 -22.16 -13.80 -0.87
N THR A 668 -22.66 -14.61 -1.80
CA THR A 668 -23.97 -15.28 -1.71
C THR A 668 -23.81 -16.78 -1.47
N LEU A 669 -24.35 -17.27 -0.36
CA LEU A 669 -24.56 -18.70 -0.13
C LEU A 669 -25.98 -19.09 -0.59
N THR A 670 -26.08 -19.99 -1.56
CA THR A 670 -27.35 -20.57 -2.01
C THR A 670 -27.49 -21.99 -1.46
N VAL A 671 -28.56 -22.26 -0.69
CA VAL A 671 -28.84 -23.58 -0.08
C VAL A 671 -30.09 -24.17 -0.74
N LYS A 672 -29.93 -25.19 -1.57
CA LYS A 672 -31.01 -25.96 -2.18
C LYS A 672 -31.46 -27.10 -1.24
N ALA A 673 -32.75 -27.37 -1.15
CA ALA A 673 -33.27 -28.43 -0.28
C ALA A 673 -32.92 -29.85 -0.78
N ASN A 674 -32.65 -30.79 0.12
CA ASN A 674 -32.56 -32.24 -0.15
C ASN A 674 -33.41 -32.99 0.90
N ILE A 675 -34.67 -33.30 0.58
CA ILE A 675 -35.67 -33.76 1.59
C ILE A 675 -35.42 -35.15 2.19
N ASN A 676 -34.39 -35.84 1.74
CA ASN A 676 -34.14 -37.24 2.03
C ASN A 676 -32.70 -37.53 2.50
N GLU A 677 -31.77 -36.57 2.38
CA GLU A 677 -30.34 -36.75 2.64
C GLU A 677 -29.79 -38.02 1.95
N LYS A 678 -30.20 -38.24 0.69
CA LYS A 678 -29.91 -39.46 -0.06
C LYS A 678 -28.93 -39.23 -1.20
N HIS A 679 -27.88 -40.04 -1.17
CA HIS A 679 -26.82 -40.05 -2.15
C HIS A 679 -26.64 -41.45 -2.72
N ALA A 680 -26.59 -41.54 -4.05
CA ALA A 680 -26.16 -42.69 -4.80
C ALA A 680 -24.66 -42.58 -5.14
N GLU A 681 -23.98 -43.71 -5.22
CA GLU A 681 -22.55 -43.73 -5.53
C GLU A 681 -22.29 -43.46 -7.02
N VAL A 682 -21.33 -42.59 -7.29
CA VAL A 682 -20.71 -42.41 -8.61
C VAL A 682 -19.44 -43.26 -8.60
N VAL A 683 -19.33 -44.21 -9.53
CA VAL A 683 -18.20 -45.16 -9.62
C VAL A 683 -17.52 -45.12 -10.99
N GLU A 684 -16.25 -45.53 -11.07
CA GLU A 684 -15.53 -45.57 -12.36
C GLU A 684 -15.97 -46.75 -13.24
N ASN A 685 -16.41 -47.86 -12.64
CA ASN A 685 -16.75 -49.08 -13.37
C ASN A 685 -18.13 -49.63 -12.97
N ARG A 686 -18.95 -49.99 -13.97
CA ARG A 686 -20.26 -50.64 -13.79
C ARG A 686 -20.24 -51.88 -12.88
N ASP A 687 -19.14 -52.64 -12.86
CA ASP A 687 -19.01 -53.84 -12.00
C ASP A 687 -18.88 -53.51 -10.50
N GLU A 688 -18.68 -52.24 -10.12
CA GLU A 688 -18.58 -51.78 -8.72
C GLU A 688 -19.95 -51.45 -8.09
N ILE A 689 -21.01 -51.35 -8.91
CA ILE A 689 -22.37 -50.96 -8.47
C ILE A 689 -22.92 -51.91 -7.40
N LYS A 690 -23.40 -51.33 -6.29
CA LYS A 690 -24.05 -52.05 -5.19
C LYS A 690 -25.46 -52.51 -5.58
N PRO A 691 -25.79 -53.83 -5.48
CA PRO A 691 -27.08 -54.34 -5.94
C PRO A 691 -28.29 -53.80 -5.16
N GLY A 692 -29.21 -53.14 -5.89
CA GLY A 692 -30.54 -52.76 -5.40
C GLY A 692 -30.75 -51.26 -5.17
N ASP A 693 -29.67 -50.51 -4.95
CA ASP A 693 -29.70 -49.05 -4.82
C ASP A 693 -29.46 -48.36 -6.18
N PHE A 694 -29.78 -47.07 -6.26
CA PHE A 694 -29.38 -46.21 -7.38
C PHE A 694 -27.85 -46.06 -7.43
N ALA A 695 -27.30 -45.93 -8.63
CA ALA A 695 -25.89 -45.62 -8.86
C ALA A 695 -25.71 -44.83 -10.16
N ALA A 696 -24.55 -44.20 -10.31
CA ALA A 696 -24.08 -43.67 -11.59
C ALA A 696 -22.66 -44.18 -11.89
N VAL A 697 -22.33 -44.29 -13.17
CA VAL A 697 -20.98 -44.54 -13.67
C VAL A 697 -20.50 -43.31 -14.42
N ALA A 698 -19.28 -42.87 -14.11
CA ALA A 698 -18.61 -41.78 -14.81
C ALA A 698 -17.35 -42.32 -15.51
N ASP A 699 -17.16 -41.96 -16.77
CA ASP A 699 -16.00 -42.42 -17.54
C ASP A 699 -14.70 -41.82 -16.98
N ALA A 700 -13.61 -42.60 -17.04
CA ALA A 700 -12.29 -42.16 -16.58
C ALA A 700 -11.81 -40.92 -17.35
N GLY A 701 -11.67 -39.79 -16.63
CA GLY A 701 -11.43 -38.47 -17.22
C GLY A 701 -12.63 -37.52 -17.17
N THR A 702 -13.75 -37.93 -16.58
CA THR A 702 -14.87 -37.03 -16.24
C THR A 702 -14.40 -35.96 -15.25
N THR A 703 -14.61 -34.69 -15.59
CA THR A 703 -14.27 -33.52 -14.74
C THR A 703 -15.53 -32.89 -14.15
N TYR A 704 -15.47 -32.53 -12.86
CA TYR A 704 -16.56 -31.90 -12.10
C TYR A 704 -16.15 -30.50 -11.64
N PHE A 705 -17.11 -29.58 -11.53
CA PHE A 705 -16.83 -28.19 -11.16
C PHE A 705 -17.85 -27.67 -10.14
N VAL A 706 -17.37 -26.97 -9.11
CA VAL A 706 -18.19 -26.11 -8.24
C VAL A 706 -18.44 -24.77 -8.95
N ASN A 707 -19.49 -24.05 -8.56
CA ASN A 707 -19.78 -22.68 -8.98
C ASN A 707 -19.87 -22.52 -10.50
N ASP A 708 -20.79 -23.24 -11.13
CA ASP A 708 -21.20 -23.06 -12.54
C ASP A 708 -20.03 -23.06 -13.55
N LYS A 709 -19.01 -23.88 -13.27
CA LYS A 709 -17.74 -24.08 -13.99
C LYS A 709 -16.60 -23.09 -13.68
N ASP A 710 -16.67 -22.32 -12.60
CA ASP A 710 -15.53 -21.50 -12.15
C ASP A 710 -14.38 -22.33 -11.56
N VAL A 711 -14.64 -23.45 -10.86
CA VAL A 711 -13.58 -24.22 -10.16
C VAL A 711 -13.76 -25.73 -10.33
N GLN A 712 -12.83 -26.37 -11.07
CA GLN A 712 -12.76 -27.83 -11.22
C GLN A 712 -12.24 -28.53 -9.95
N LEU A 713 -12.81 -29.66 -9.56
CA LEU A 713 -12.38 -30.48 -8.42
C LEU A 713 -11.06 -31.21 -8.72
N GLU A 714 -10.17 -31.29 -7.72
CA GLU A 714 -9.00 -32.18 -7.74
C GLU A 714 -9.31 -33.55 -7.13
N ASP A 715 -9.90 -33.58 -5.92
CA ASP A 715 -10.41 -34.82 -5.32
C ASP A 715 -11.86 -35.07 -5.73
N THR A 716 -12.09 -36.15 -6.48
CA THR A 716 -13.44 -36.59 -6.86
C THR A 716 -14.02 -37.63 -5.89
N SER A 717 -13.36 -37.96 -4.77
CA SER A 717 -13.79 -39.01 -3.84
C SER A 717 -15.13 -38.72 -3.15
N GLY A 718 -15.49 -37.43 -3.02
CA GLY A 718 -16.76 -36.97 -2.45
C GLY A 718 -17.91 -36.84 -3.46
N VAL A 719 -17.66 -36.99 -4.76
CA VAL A 719 -18.69 -36.85 -5.80
C VAL A 719 -19.78 -37.91 -5.66
N ARG A 720 -21.03 -37.49 -5.49
CA ARG A 720 -22.21 -38.36 -5.44
C ARG A 720 -23.32 -37.86 -6.35
N LEU A 721 -24.22 -38.78 -6.72
CA LEU A 721 -25.49 -38.46 -7.33
C LEU A 721 -26.51 -38.24 -6.20
N MET A 722 -26.96 -36.99 -5.98
CA MET A 722 -28.06 -36.70 -5.06
C MET A 722 -29.37 -37.28 -5.63
N VAL A 723 -30.22 -37.86 -4.77
CA VAL A 723 -31.47 -38.51 -5.19
C VAL A 723 -32.63 -38.13 -4.26
N ASP A 724 -33.58 -37.32 -4.73
CA ASP A 724 -34.78 -36.96 -3.96
C ASP A 724 -36.11 -37.10 -4.70
N GLU A 725 -37.20 -36.82 -3.99
CA GLU A 725 -38.58 -36.91 -4.48
C GLU A 725 -39.44 -35.74 -3.98
N LEU A 726 -38.86 -34.52 -3.88
CA LEU A 726 -39.62 -33.32 -3.46
C LEU A 726 -40.70 -32.96 -4.48
N ILE A 727 -40.33 -32.91 -5.77
CA ILE A 727 -41.23 -32.45 -6.83
C ILE A 727 -42.40 -33.43 -6.98
N ASP A 728 -43.62 -32.92 -6.78
CA ASP A 728 -44.86 -33.69 -6.90
C ASP A 728 -44.95 -34.37 -8.29
N GLN A 729 -44.88 -35.70 -8.26
CA GLN A 729 -44.94 -36.56 -9.43
C GLN A 729 -46.19 -36.30 -10.28
N ASP A 730 -47.35 -36.00 -9.67
CA ASP A 730 -48.61 -35.86 -10.41
C ASP A 730 -48.58 -34.62 -11.33
N ILE A 731 -47.79 -33.58 -11.01
CA ILE A 731 -47.58 -32.41 -11.87
C ILE A 731 -46.83 -32.80 -13.14
N LEU A 732 -45.68 -33.47 -12.99
CA LEU A 732 -44.84 -33.91 -14.12
C LEU A 732 -45.55 -34.96 -14.98
N VAL A 733 -46.29 -35.87 -14.35
CA VAL A 733 -47.09 -36.90 -15.03
C VAL A 733 -48.26 -36.29 -15.81
N HIS A 734 -48.90 -35.22 -15.32
CA HIS A 734 -49.89 -34.48 -16.10
C HIS A 734 -49.28 -33.86 -17.35
N TYR A 735 -48.10 -33.22 -17.23
CA TYR A 735 -47.40 -32.60 -18.36
C TYR A 735 -47.01 -33.63 -19.44
N ILE A 736 -46.49 -34.80 -19.05
CA ILE A 736 -46.23 -35.93 -19.98
C ILE A 736 -47.52 -36.40 -20.67
N GLN A 737 -48.65 -36.43 -19.95
CA GLN A 737 -49.95 -36.85 -20.50
C GLN A 737 -50.61 -35.80 -21.41
N GLU A 738 -50.18 -34.53 -21.37
CA GLU A 738 -50.61 -33.50 -22.33
C GLU A 738 -49.69 -33.44 -23.56
N GLU A 739 -48.37 -33.43 -23.36
CA GLU A 739 -47.39 -33.17 -24.45
C GLU A 739 -46.81 -34.43 -25.11
N ARG A 740 -46.80 -35.59 -24.44
CA ARG A 740 -46.11 -36.83 -24.90
C ARG A 740 -46.98 -38.10 -24.81
N ALA A 741 -48.30 -37.96 -24.82
CA ALA A 741 -49.23 -39.07 -24.60
C ALA A 741 -49.09 -40.26 -25.56
N ASP A 742 -48.57 -40.06 -26.78
CA ASP A 742 -48.32 -41.09 -27.79
C ASP A 742 -46.92 -41.73 -27.71
N GLU A 743 -46.07 -41.28 -26.79
CA GLU A 743 -44.76 -41.88 -26.46
C GLU A 743 -44.81 -42.81 -25.23
N LEU A 744 -45.97 -42.91 -24.56
CA LEU A 744 -46.15 -43.75 -23.36
C LEU A 744 -46.12 -45.27 -23.65
N PRO A 745 -45.64 -46.11 -22.70
CA PRO A 745 -45.61 -47.56 -22.85
C PRO A 745 -46.96 -48.25 -23.10
N ASP A 746 -46.90 -49.34 -23.86
CA ASP A 746 -48.04 -50.08 -24.40
C ASP A 746 -48.70 -51.01 -23.33
N GLY A 747 -49.43 -50.45 -22.36
CA GLY A 747 -50.08 -51.24 -21.30
C GLY A 747 -50.80 -50.45 -20.21
N ASN A 748 -50.84 -51.01 -18.99
CA ASN A 748 -51.22 -50.29 -17.79
C ASN A 748 -49.98 -49.59 -17.23
N VAL A 749 -49.84 -48.28 -17.47
CA VAL A 749 -48.62 -47.52 -17.17
C VAL A 749 -48.59 -47.05 -15.70
N LYS A 750 -47.43 -47.19 -15.07
CA LYS A 750 -47.05 -46.53 -13.82
C LYS A 750 -45.92 -45.53 -14.07
N PHE A 751 -45.79 -44.60 -13.13
CA PHE A 751 -44.77 -43.57 -13.13
C PHE A 751 -43.98 -43.58 -11.82
N GLN A 752 -42.69 -43.27 -11.88
CA GLN A 752 -41.81 -43.00 -10.74
C GLN A 752 -40.96 -41.77 -11.05
N GLN A 753 -41.13 -40.70 -10.27
CA GLN A 753 -40.30 -39.50 -10.31
C GLN A 753 -39.04 -39.67 -9.45
N ARG A 754 -37.91 -39.09 -9.88
CA ARG A 754 -36.75 -38.77 -9.04
C ARG A 754 -36.16 -37.44 -9.47
N TYR A 755 -35.78 -36.59 -8.51
CA TYR A 755 -34.84 -35.50 -8.78
C TYR A 755 -33.43 -36.07 -8.66
N PHE A 756 -32.56 -35.76 -9.63
CA PHE A 756 -31.14 -36.09 -9.56
C PHE A 756 -30.31 -34.81 -9.60
N ASP A 757 -29.15 -34.83 -8.95
CA ASP A 757 -28.10 -33.83 -9.13
C ASP A 757 -26.72 -34.42 -8.81
N LEU A 758 -25.65 -33.66 -9.01
CA LEU A 758 -24.31 -34.01 -8.52
C LEU A 758 -23.89 -33.09 -7.36
N VAL A 759 -23.33 -33.69 -6.32
CA VAL A 759 -22.82 -32.98 -5.13
C VAL A 759 -21.47 -33.51 -4.67
N ASP A 760 -20.66 -32.66 -4.04
CA ASP A 760 -19.47 -33.07 -3.28
C ASP A 760 -19.80 -33.18 -1.78
N ILE A 761 -19.97 -34.41 -1.29
CA ILE A 761 -20.27 -34.67 0.12
C ILE A 761 -19.10 -34.39 1.07
N ASN A 762 -17.88 -34.17 0.53
CA ASN A 762 -16.74 -33.78 1.35
C ASN A 762 -16.79 -32.28 1.72
N ASN A 763 -17.51 -31.45 0.95
CA ASN A 763 -17.53 -30.00 1.06
C ASN A 763 -18.97 -29.44 1.10
N GLY A 764 -19.71 -29.72 2.18
CA GLY A 764 -21.03 -29.14 2.42
C GLY A 764 -22.09 -29.51 1.39
N ASP A 765 -22.01 -30.68 0.74
CA ASP A 765 -22.92 -31.05 -0.36
C ASP A 765 -22.92 -30.00 -1.50
N ALA A 766 -21.75 -29.41 -1.78
CA ALA A 766 -21.58 -28.39 -2.81
C ALA A 766 -22.05 -28.90 -4.19
N TYR A 767 -22.87 -28.10 -4.86
CA TYR A 767 -23.44 -28.39 -6.17
C TYR A 767 -22.35 -28.50 -7.24
N LEU A 768 -22.43 -29.55 -8.07
CA LEU A 768 -21.44 -29.86 -9.09
C LEU A 768 -22.02 -29.85 -10.50
N THR A 769 -21.33 -29.16 -11.40
CA THR A 769 -21.57 -29.23 -12.85
C THR A 769 -20.55 -30.13 -13.54
N LEU A 770 -20.93 -30.71 -14.69
CA LEU A 770 -20.04 -31.50 -15.53
C LEU A 770 -19.24 -30.62 -16.51
N GLY A 771 -17.97 -30.99 -16.72
CA GLY A 771 -17.13 -30.39 -17.76
C GLY A 771 -17.65 -30.63 -19.18
N ASP A 772 -17.23 -29.79 -20.12
CA ASP A 772 -17.76 -29.79 -21.48
C ASP A 772 -17.53 -31.13 -22.20
N GLY A 773 -18.64 -31.76 -22.61
CA GLY A 773 -18.64 -33.07 -23.27
C GLY A 773 -18.54 -34.28 -22.32
N CYS A 774 -18.48 -34.06 -21.00
CA CYS A 774 -18.66 -35.11 -20.00
C CYS A 774 -20.14 -35.49 -19.87
N ALA A 775 -20.39 -36.72 -19.41
CA ALA A 775 -21.73 -37.25 -19.11
C ALA A 775 -21.60 -38.39 -18.09
N VAL A 776 -22.67 -38.68 -17.34
CA VAL A 776 -22.74 -39.84 -16.44
C VAL A 776 -23.82 -40.82 -16.91
N THR A 777 -23.60 -42.10 -16.67
CA THR A 777 -24.58 -43.16 -16.96
C THR A 777 -25.26 -43.59 -15.66
N VAL A 778 -26.55 -43.28 -15.52
CA VAL A 778 -27.38 -43.57 -14.35
C VAL A 778 -27.98 -44.97 -14.47
N TYR A 779 -28.01 -45.68 -13.34
CA TYR A 779 -28.56 -47.03 -13.19
C TYR A 779 -29.75 -46.96 -12.23
N TRP A 780 -30.95 -46.92 -12.81
CA TRP A 780 -32.22 -46.86 -12.06
C TRP A 780 -32.71 -48.29 -11.76
N PRO A 781 -32.88 -48.71 -10.50
CA PRO A 781 -33.32 -50.07 -10.16
C PRO A 781 -34.69 -50.41 -10.78
N VAL A 782 -34.81 -51.55 -11.48
CA VAL A 782 -36.06 -51.92 -12.17
C VAL A 782 -37.19 -52.18 -11.16
N PRO A 783 -38.38 -51.57 -11.34
CA PRO A 783 -39.54 -51.84 -10.50
C PRO A 783 -39.94 -53.32 -10.53
N ALA A 784 -40.18 -53.90 -9.35
CA ALA A 784 -40.43 -55.34 -9.18
C ALA A 784 -41.74 -55.86 -9.82
N ASP A 785 -42.58 -54.97 -10.37
CA ASP A 785 -43.83 -55.28 -11.08
C ASP A 785 -43.81 -54.87 -12.57
N TYR A 786 -42.63 -54.57 -13.13
CA TYR A 786 -42.43 -54.23 -14.54
C TYR A 786 -42.68 -55.42 -15.50
N ASP A 787 -43.53 -55.21 -16.51
CA ASP A 787 -43.72 -56.15 -17.63
C ASP A 787 -42.52 -56.07 -18.59
N ASN A 788 -41.53 -56.96 -18.41
CA ASN A 788 -40.34 -57.03 -19.26
C ASN A 788 -40.60 -57.47 -20.72
N SER A 789 -41.86 -57.73 -21.12
CA SER A 789 -42.25 -57.87 -22.53
C SER A 789 -42.52 -56.53 -23.23
N LYS A 790 -42.41 -55.42 -22.51
CA LYS A 790 -42.68 -54.04 -22.95
C LYS A 790 -41.40 -53.22 -23.08
N GLU A 791 -41.58 -51.99 -23.58
CA GLU A 791 -40.59 -50.94 -23.45
C GLU A 791 -40.92 -50.06 -22.22
N ALA A 792 -39.90 -49.45 -21.63
CA ALA A 792 -40.04 -48.36 -20.67
C ALA A 792 -39.50 -47.07 -21.30
N CYS A 793 -39.97 -45.92 -20.81
CA CYS A 793 -39.48 -44.59 -21.22
C CYS A 793 -39.09 -43.80 -19.97
N ILE A 794 -38.06 -42.97 -20.07
CA ILE A 794 -37.70 -41.98 -19.05
C ILE A 794 -37.90 -40.59 -19.68
N TYR A 795 -38.53 -39.69 -18.94
CA TYR A 795 -38.72 -38.30 -19.35
C TYR A 795 -37.87 -37.40 -18.44
N HIS A 796 -37.00 -36.59 -19.02
CA HIS A 796 -36.17 -35.62 -18.32
C HIS A 796 -36.68 -34.20 -18.58
N PHE A 797 -36.73 -33.38 -17.53
CA PHE A 797 -37.33 -32.03 -17.55
C PHE A 797 -36.23 -30.97 -17.40
N ASP A 798 -35.45 -30.77 -18.45
CA ASP A 798 -34.26 -29.91 -18.47
C ASP A 798 -34.60 -28.46 -18.06
N GLY A 799 -33.77 -27.83 -17.21
CA GLY A 799 -33.94 -26.45 -16.70
C GLY A 799 -34.77 -26.30 -15.42
N VAL A 800 -35.36 -27.39 -14.89
CA VAL A 800 -36.12 -27.36 -13.61
C VAL A 800 -35.15 -27.50 -12.43
N ASP A 801 -34.22 -26.55 -12.30
CA ASP A 801 -32.97 -26.70 -11.54
C ASP A 801 -33.06 -26.23 -10.06
N ARG A 802 -34.29 -26.16 -9.55
CA ARG A 802 -34.63 -25.93 -8.12
C ARG A 802 -34.27 -24.56 -7.55
N ASP A 803 -34.14 -23.56 -8.42
CA ASP A 803 -33.85 -22.14 -8.15
C ASP A 803 -35.11 -21.26 -8.01
N TYR A 804 -36.28 -21.87 -7.81
CA TYR A 804 -37.59 -21.19 -7.87
C TYR A 804 -38.46 -21.44 -6.62
N ASN A 805 -38.84 -20.35 -5.94
CA ASN A 805 -39.70 -20.35 -4.74
C ASN A 805 -41.12 -19.85 -5.07
N ASN A 806 -41.79 -20.52 -6.01
CA ASN A 806 -43.17 -20.20 -6.42
C ASN A 806 -44.07 -21.43 -6.64
N GLY A 807 -43.51 -22.65 -6.63
CA GLY A 807 -44.24 -23.90 -6.89
C GLY A 807 -44.67 -24.14 -8.34
N ASP A 808 -44.40 -23.22 -9.27
CA ASP A 808 -44.75 -23.35 -10.70
C ASP A 808 -43.65 -24.11 -11.45
N VAL A 809 -43.60 -25.43 -11.20
CA VAL A 809 -42.67 -26.38 -11.82
C VAL A 809 -42.75 -26.34 -13.35
N VAL A 810 -43.97 -26.19 -13.89
CA VAL A 810 -44.21 -26.24 -15.35
C VAL A 810 -43.64 -25.02 -16.06
N ALA A 811 -43.58 -23.86 -15.39
CA ALA A 811 -42.99 -22.65 -15.94
C ALA A 811 -41.45 -22.69 -16.04
N GLN A 812 -40.76 -23.66 -15.43
CA GLN A 812 -39.29 -23.79 -15.49
C GLN A 812 -38.79 -24.83 -16.52
N ILE A 813 -39.69 -25.55 -17.21
CA ILE A 813 -39.30 -26.59 -18.17
C ILE A 813 -38.75 -25.93 -19.44
N GLU A 814 -37.43 -26.03 -19.69
CA GLU A 814 -36.81 -25.59 -20.94
C GLU A 814 -36.97 -26.64 -22.06
N GLU A 815 -36.63 -27.91 -21.79
CA GLU A 815 -36.88 -29.03 -22.71
C GLU A 815 -37.38 -30.30 -22.00
N LEU A 816 -38.40 -30.94 -22.57
CA LEU A 816 -38.84 -32.28 -22.16
C LEU A 816 -38.18 -33.33 -23.06
N ILE A 817 -37.13 -33.96 -22.57
CA ILE A 817 -36.29 -34.92 -23.30
C ILE A 817 -36.79 -36.35 -23.05
N THR A 818 -37.19 -37.07 -24.11
CA THR A 818 -37.60 -38.49 -24.02
C THR A 818 -36.40 -39.42 -24.22
N ILE A 819 -36.08 -40.19 -23.18
CA ILE A 819 -34.99 -41.16 -23.11
C ILE A 819 -35.55 -42.59 -23.16
N LYS A 820 -34.91 -43.47 -23.93
CA LYS A 820 -35.19 -44.92 -23.91
C LYS A 820 -34.05 -45.64 -23.18
N PRO A 821 -34.23 -46.09 -21.93
CA PRO A 821 -33.18 -46.80 -21.19
C PRO A 821 -32.93 -48.20 -21.76
N GLU A 822 -31.72 -48.72 -21.59
CA GLU A 822 -31.42 -50.14 -21.83
C GLU A 822 -31.71 -50.95 -20.56
N LEU A 823 -32.37 -52.11 -20.71
CA LEU A 823 -32.60 -53.05 -19.60
C LEU A 823 -31.36 -53.94 -19.42
N VAL A 824 -30.65 -53.76 -18.31
CA VAL A 824 -29.36 -54.41 -18.06
C VAL A 824 -29.30 -55.09 -16.69
N THR A 825 -28.67 -56.26 -16.60
CA THR A 825 -28.34 -56.88 -15.30
C THR A 825 -26.96 -56.41 -14.83
N VAL A 826 -26.84 -55.99 -13.58
CA VAL A 826 -25.58 -55.63 -12.90
C VAL A 826 -25.51 -56.31 -11.54
N ASN A 827 -24.43 -57.05 -11.27
CA ASN A 827 -24.18 -57.76 -9.99
C ASN A 827 -25.34 -58.63 -9.44
N GLY A 828 -26.32 -58.98 -10.28
CA GLY A 828 -27.49 -59.81 -9.93
C GLY A 828 -28.82 -59.05 -9.78
N THR A 829 -28.82 -57.73 -9.94
CA THR A 829 -30.02 -56.88 -9.99
C THR A 829 -30.23 -56.35 -11.41
N ASP A 830 -31.47 -56.17 -11.84
CA ASP A 830 -31.81 -55.55 -13.12
C ASP A 830 -32.02 -54.03 -12.97
N TYR A 831 -31.51 -53.28 -13.94
CA TYR A 831 -31.45 -51.82 -13.97
C TYR A 831 -31.93 -51.28 -15.33
N PHE A 832 -32.49 -50.09 -15.31
CA PHE A 832 -32.63 -49.23 -16.48
C PHE A 832 -31.39 -48.33 -16.56
N GLU A 833 -30.55 -48.55 -17.57
CA GLU A 833 -29.32 -47.81 -17.85
C GLU A 833 -29.59 -46.69 -18.85
N PHE A 834 -29.17 -45.46 -18.53
CA PHE A 834 -29.23 -44.32 -19.45
C PHE A 834 -28.14 -43.29 -19.16
N THR A 835 -27.68 -42.55 -20.18
CA THR A 835 -26.65 -41.52 -20.05
C THR A 835 -27.27 -40.12 -20.08
N THR A 836 -26.84 -39.22 -19.19
CA THR A 836 -27.22 -37.80 -19.16
C THR A 836 -26.01 -36.89 -18.94
N ALA A 837 -26.11 -35.63 -19.36
CA ALA A 837 -25.12 -34.58 -19.15
C ALA A 837 -25.66 -33.36 -18.35
N SER A 838 -26.98 -33.32 -18.13
CA SER A 838 -27.69 -32.36 -17.27
C SER A 838 -28.56 -33.10 -16.26
N PHE A 839 -28.95 -32.41 -15.19
CA PHE A 839 -29.61 -33.00 -14.02
C PHE A 839 -30.74 -32.10 -13.51
N SER A 840 -31.93 -32.67 -13.43
CA SER A 840 -33.15 -32.04 -12.92
C SER A 840 -34.14 -33.18 -12.54
N PRO A 841 -35.49 -33.02 -12.50
CA PRO A 841 -36.36 -34.17 -12.31
C PRO A 841 -36.49 -35.07 -13.54
N PHE A 842 -36.42 -36.37 -13.30
CA PHE A 842 -36.64 -37.47 -14.23
C PHE A 842 -37.90 -38.26 -13.84
N VAL A 843 -38.65 -38.76 -14.81
CA VAL A 843 -39.83 -39.61 -14.59
C VAL A 843 -39.73 -40.90 -15.43
N LEU A 844 -39.56 -42.03 -14.76
CA LEU A 844 -39.66 -43.37 -15.35
C LEU A 844 -41.13 -43.75 -15.56
N ALA A 845 -41.54 -43.93 -16.81
CA ALA A 845 -42.82 -44.49 -17.22
C ALA A 845 -42.65 -45.95 -17.67
N TYR A 846 -43.39 -46.89 -17.06
CA TYR A 846 -43.27 -48.31 -17.32
C TYR A 846 -44.63 -49.03 -17.27
N ALA A 847 -44.80 -50.09 -18.06
CA ALA A 847 -45.97 -50.94 -18.00
C ALA A 847 -45.83 -52.01 -16.90
N VAL A 848 -46.91 -52.31 -16.17
CA VAL A 848 -46.90 -53.38 -15.15
C VAL A 848 -47.43 -54.72 -15.66
N GLU A 849 -46.92 -55.82 -15.11
CA GLU A 849 -47.47 -57.16 -15.37
C GLU A 849 -48.94 -57.22 -14.92
N THR A 850 -49.86 -57.42 -15.87
CA THR A 850 -51.24 -57.75 -15.54
C THR A 850 -51.33 -59.22 -15.18
N GLU A 851 -51.52 -59.57 -13.90
CA GLU A 851 -51.95 -60.90 -13.51
C GLU A 851 -53.23 -61.27 -14.27
N GLU A 852 -53.14 -62.25 -15.20
CA GLU A 852 -54.33 -62.82 -15.82
C GLU A 852 -55.13 -63.55 -14.72
N PRO A 853 -56.37 -63.12 -14.41
CA PRO A 853 -57.08 -63.63 -13.24
C PRO A 853 -57.36 -65.12 -13.42
N GLU A 854 -56.77 -65.97 -12.55
CA GLU A 854 -56.88 -67.43 -12.68
C GLU A 854 -58.35 -67.85 -12.85
N PRO A 855 -58.65 -68.76 -13.80
CA PRO A 855 -60.02 -69.10 -14.17
C PRO A 855 -60.71 -69.89 -13.04
N SER A 856 -61.36 -69.15 -12.14
CA SER A 856 -62.06 -69.70 -10.97
C SER A 856 -63.02 -70.82 -11.35
N THR A 857 -62.75 -72.02 -10.84
CA THR A 857 -63.51 -73.23 -11.16
C THR A 857 -64.73 -73.45 -10.27
N GLU A 858 -65.10 -72.50 -9.40
CA GLU A 858 -66.28 -72.66 -8.53
C GLU A 858 -67.61 -72.37 -9.27
N PRO A 859 -68.60 -73.27 -9.20
CA PRO A 859 -69.86 -73.11 -9.90
C PRO A 859 -70.77 -72.08 -9.23
N SER A 860 -71.14 -71.04 -10.00
CA SER A 860 -72.09 -69.99 -9.58
C SER A 860 -73.38 -70.54 -8.93
N PRO A 861 -73.72 -70.15 -7.70
CA PRO A 861 -74.96 -70.56 -7.05
C PRO A 861 -76.19 -69.84 -7.64
N SER A 862 -77.25 -70.60 -7.90
CA SER A 862 -78.52 -70.12 -8.44
C SER A 862 -79.28 -69.22 -7.43
N PRO A 863 -80.10 -68.24 -7.88
CA PRO A 863 -80.59 -67.17 -7.01
C PRO A 863 -81.63 -67.64 -5.99
N THR A 864 -81.62 -67.02 -4.81
CA THR A 864 -82.63 -67.20 -3.76
C THR A 864 -83.17 -65.85 -3.31
N THR A 865 -84.50 -65.75 -3.14
CA THR A 865 -85.21 -64.52 -2.77
C THR A 865 -85.76 -64.61 -1.36
N GLU A 866 -85.45 -63.64 -0.47
CA GLU A 866 -86.37 -63.01 0.50
C GLU A 866 -85.66 -61.82 1.23
N PRO A 867 -86.39 -60.91 1.92
CA PRO A 867 -85.97 -59.49 1.99
C PRO A 867 -85.63 -58.91 3.37
N THR A 868 -84.91 -57.79 3.35
CA THR A 868 -84.79 -56.78 4.44
C THR A 868 -84.76 -55.36 3.83
N PRO A 869 -84.90 -54.26 4.60
CA PRO A 869 -86.12 -53.44 4.56
C PRO A 869 -86.03 -52.13 3.74
N ALA A 870 -87.16 -51.41 3.71
CA ALA A 870 -87.38 -50.20 2.91
C ALA A 870 -86.54 -48.96 3.35
N PRO A 871 -86.29 -47.99 2.45
CA PRO A 871 -85.41 -46.85 2.70
C PRO A 871 -86.08 -45.71 3.48
N THR A 872 -85.25 -44.88 4.11
CA THR A 872 -85.62 -43.57 4.69
C THR A 872 -84.89 -42.46 3.93
N THR A 873 -85.59 -41.38 3.62
CA THR A 873 -85.09 -40.26 2.78
C THR A 873 -84.93 -38.97 3.58
N GLU A 874 -83.80 -38.29 3.42
CA GLU A 874 -83.71 -36.81 3.55
C GLU A 874 -82.87 -36.23 2.38
N PRO A 875 -83.02 -34.95 2.03
CA PRO A 875 -82.97 -34.54 0.62
C PRO A 875 -81.72 -33.78 0.16
N THR A 876 -81.55 -33.79 -1.17
CA THR A 876 -80.61 -33.00 -1.99
C THR A 876 -80.71 -31.48 -1.76
N ALA A 877 -79.60 -30.78 -1.91
CA ALA A 877 -79.54 -29.35 -2.23
C ALA A 877 -78.84 -29.14 -3.60
N GLU A 878 -79.29 -28.15 -4.37
CA GLU A 878 -78.81 -27.86 -5.74
C GLU A 878 -77.53 -27.00 -5.76
N PRO A 879 -76.72 -27.06 -6.84
CA PRO A 879 -75.55 -26.20 -7.00
C PRO A 879 -75.95 -24.73 -7.22
N THR A 880 -75.11 -23.81 -6.75
CA THR A 880 -75.23 -22.35 -6.95
C THR A 880 -73.99 -21.84 -7.69
N PRO A 881 -74.13 -20.99 -8.73
CA PRO A 881 -73.03 -20.67 -9.66
C PRO A 881 -72.07 -19.59 -9.15
N ALA A 882 -70.91 -19.49 -9.81
CA ALA A 882 -69.85 -18.53 -9.51
C ALA A 882 -70.23 -17.06 -9.80
N PRO A 883 -69.75 -16.08 -9.02
CA PRO A 883 -69.90 -14.66 -9.30
C PRO A 883 -68.81 -14.12 -10.25
N THR A 884 -69.20 -13.22 -11.15
CA THR A 884 -68.30 -12.49 -12.06
C THR A 884 -67.65 -11.28 -11.34
N ALA A 885 -66.46 -10.87 -11.79
CA ALA A 885 -65.75 -9.70 -11.26
C ALA A 885 -66.35 -8.35 -11.72
N GLU A 886 -66.28 -7.33 -10.86
CA GLU A 886 -66.40 -5.89 -11.17
C GLU A 886 -65.58 -5.05 -10.15
N PRO A 887 -65.32 -3.74 -10.38
CA PRO A 887 -63.96 -3.22 -10.19
C PRO A 887 -63.68 -2.31 -8.99
N THR A 888 -62.38 -2.04 -8.84
CA THR A 888 -61.66 -0.98 -8.09
C THR A 888 -62.47 0.17 -7.48
N ALA A 889 -62.25 0.42 -6.18
CA ALA A 889 -62.54 1.68 -5.50
C ALA A 889 -61.27 2.20 -4.77
N ALA A 890 -61.16 3.51 -4.58
CA ALA A 890 -59.89 4.18 -4.25
C ALA A 890 -59.49 4.17 -2.76
N VAL A 891 -58.18 4.29 -2.52
CA VAL A 891 -57.53 4.33 -1.20
C VAL A 891 -57.76 5.67 -0.48
N THR A 892 -57.86 5.67 0.84
CA THR A 892 -57.63 6.85 1.70
C THR A 892 -57.09 6.36 3.07
N PRO A 893 -55.98 6.91 3.61
CA PRO A 893 -55.26 6.29 4.74
C PRO A 893 -55.73 6.76 6.14
N THR A 894 -55.65 5.87 7.13
CA THR A 894 -55.75 6.17 8.59
C THR A 894 -55.24 4.96 9.41
N PRO A 895 -54.87 5.12 10.69
CA PRO A 895 -53.59 5.63 11.19
C PRO A 895 -52.70 4.53 11.80
N ALA A 896 -51.47 4.87 12.20
CA ALA A 896 -50.57 3.97 12.92
C ALA A 896 -51.07 3.63 14.36
N PRO A 897 -50.90 2.37 14.84
CA PRO A 897 -51.21 1.97 16.22
C PRO A 897 -50.04 2.24 17.19
N GLU A 898 -50.36 2.51 18.46
CA GLU A 898 -49.38 2.70 19.54
C GLU A 898 -48.83 1.36 20.08
N ALA A 899 -47.62 1.40 20.64
CA ALA A 899 -46.96 0.24 21.24
C ALA A 899 -47.71 -0.28 22.50
N THR A 900 -47.87 -1.60 22.59
CA THR A 900 -48.46 -2.29 23.75
C THR A 900 -47.36 -3.03 24.53
N PRO A 901 -47.28 -2.90 25.88
CA PRO A 901 -46.16 -3.44 26.65
C PRO A 901 -46.20 -4.97 26.83
N ALA A 902 -45.01 -5.57 26.93
CA ALA A 902 -44.84 -7.02 27.04
C ALA A 902 -45.35 -7.61 28.38
N PRO A 903 -45.94 -8.82 28.37
CA PRO A 903 -46.31 -9.56 29.58
C PRO A 903 -45.10 -10.23 30.24
N ALA A 904 -45.12 -10.32 31.59
CA ALA A 904 -44.03 -10.94 32.34
C ALA A 904 -44.08 -12.49 32.32
N ALA A 905 -42.92 -13.12 32.17
CA ALA A 905 -42.77 -14.57 32.16
C ALA A 905 -43.14 -15.23 33.49
N THR A 906 -43.70 -16.45 33.43
CA THR A 906 -44.01 -17.30 34.59
C THR A 906 -43.27 -18.64 34.44
N PRO A 907 -42.44 -19.07 35.41
CA PRO A 907 -41.63 -20.28 35.27
C PRO A 907 -42.46 -21.56 35.42
N THR A 908 -42.13 -22.57 34.61
CA THR A 908 -42.63 -23.96 34.69
C THR A 908 -41.45 -24.96 34.56
N PRO A 909 -41.59 -26.24 34.92
CA PRO A 909 -40.48 -26.97 35.57
C PRO A 909 -39.54 -27.77 34.65
N GLN A 910 -38.31 -27.93 35.13
CA GLN A 910 -37.24 -28.74 34.53
C GLN A 910 -37.50 -30.27 34.66
N PRO A 911 -37.30 -31.07 33.60
CA PRO A 911 -37.26 -32.54 33.67
C PRO A 911 -36.01 -33.12 34.35
N GLU A 912 -36.08 -34.39 34.78
CA GLU A 912 -34.98 -35.10 35.46
C GLU A 912 -33.98 -35.73 34.47
N LYS A 913 -32.68 -35.72 34.83
CA LYS A 913 -31.57 -36.30 34.06
C LYS A 913 -31.12 -37.65 34.65
N PRO A 914 -30.95 -38.73 33.85
CA PRO A 914 -30.26 -39.95 34.27
C PRO A 914 -28.77 -39.71 34.57
N ALA A 915 -28.19 -40.48 35.49
CA ALA A 915 -26.84 -40.26 36.03
C ALA A 915 -25.84 -41.37 35.67
N VAL A 916 -24.57 -41.20 36.12
CA VAL A 916 -23.40 -42.10 36.00
C VAL A 916 -22.68 -41.94 34.63
N ASP A 917 -21.35 -41.71 34.54
CA ASP A 917 -20.30 -41.57 35.57
C ASP A 917 -19.28 -40.45 35.21
N THR A 918 -18.40 -40.05 36.13
CA THR A 918 -17.36 -39.01 35.90
C THR A 918 -15.94 -39.43 36.28
N PRO A 919 -14.92 -39.07 35.48
CA PRO A 919 -13.53 -38.95 35.94
C PRO A 919 -13.36 -37.68 36.80
N GLN A 920 -12.37 -37.66 37.70
CA GLN A 920 -12.11 -36.50 38.56
C GLN A 920 -11.30 -35.42 37.83
N THR A 921 -11.86 -34.22 37.66
CA THR A 921 -11.08 -32.99 37.44
C THR A 921 -10.42 -32.57 38.75
N GLY A 922 -9.10 -32.58 38.80
CA GLY A 922 -8.34 -32.21 39.99
C GLY A 922 -7.74 -30.81 39.89
N ASP A 923 -8.48 -29.78 40.31
CA ASP A 923 -7.86 -28.60 40.93
C ASP A 923 -8.79 -27.89 41.92
N SER A 924 -8.24 -27.08 42.83
CA SER A 924 -8.99 -26.47 43.95
C SER A 924 -8.56 -25.04 44.29
N THR A 925 -8.93 -24.09 43.44
CA THR A 925 -8.71 -22.65 43.68
C THR A 925 -9.48 -22.13 44.89
N ASN A 926 -8.74 -21.79 45.94
CA ASN A 926 -9.30 -21.25 47.19
C ASN A 926 -9.83 -19.80 46.99
N PRO A 927 -11.14 -19.53 47.14
CA PRO A 927 -11.72 -18.21 46.88
C PRO A 927 -11.21 -17.10 47.81
N ALA A 928 -10.52 -17.44 48.92
CA ALA A 928 -9.87 -16.45 49.77
C ALA A 928 -8.78 -15.64 49.05
N MET A 929 -8.14 -16.16 47.99
CA MET A 929 -7.13 -15.39 47.24
C MET A 929 -7.76 -14.21 46.48
N TRP A 930 -8.90 -14.43 45.81
CA TRP A 930 -9.59 -13.37 45.06
C TRP A 930 -10.04 -12.20 45.97
N VAL A 931 -10.49 -12.51 47.19
CA VAL A 931 -10.83 -11.48 48.19
C VAL A 931 -9.59 -10.68 48.62
N VAL A 932 -8.43 -11.33 48.78
CA VAL A 932 -7.17 -10.63 49.10
C VAL A 932 -6.70 -9.75 47.94
N ILE A 933 -6.80 -10.22 46.69
CA ILE A 933 -6.45 -9.45 45.49
C ILE A 933 -7.33 -8.20 45.36
N LEU A 934 -8.66 -8.33 45.55
CA LEU A 934 -9.58 -7.19 45.58
C LEU A 934 -9.26 -6.18 46.69
N CYS A 935 -8.91 -6.64 47.89
CA CYS A 935 -8.47 -5.77 48.98
C CYS A 935 -7.16 -5.01 48.66
N ILE A 936 -6.22 -5.65 47.95
CA ILE A 936 -4.97 -5.00 47.51
C ILE A 936 -5.27 -3.95 46.43
N GLY A 937 -6.10 -4.27 45.42
CA GLY A 937 -6.52 -3.32 44.39
C GLY A 937 -7.16 -2.05 44.98
N ALA A 938 -8.09 -2.20 45.93
CA ALA A 938 -8.71 -1.08 46.62
C ALA A 938 -7.70 -0.23 47.44
N ALA A 939 -6.67 -0.86 48.03
CA ALA A 939 -5.60 -0.15 48.73
C ALA A 939 -4.70 0.65 47.77
N CYS A 940 -4.35 0.09 46.60
CA CYS A 940 -3.58 0.78 45.56
C CYS A 940 -4.36 1.97 44.97
N LEU A 941 -5.65 1.80 44.69
CA LEU A 941 -6.50 2.85 44.11
C LEU A 941 -6.70 4.02 45.09
N THR A 942 -6.91 3.72 46.39
CA THR A 942 -7.00 4.75 47.44
C THR A 942 -5.67 5.48 47.69
N LEU A 943 -4.53 4.79 47.63
CA LEU A 943 -3.20 5.43 47.70
C LEU A 943 -2.95 6.36 46.50
N SER A 944 -3.33 5.95 45.29
CA SER A 944 -3.20 6.75 44.07
C SER A 944 -4.05 8.03 44.12
N LEU A 945 -5.29 7.93 44.62
CA LEU A 945 -6.16 9.10 44.84
C LEU A 945 -5.65 10.05 45.92
N VAL A 946 -4.95 9.54 46.95
CA VAL A 946 -4.25 10.39 47.94
C VAL A 946 -3.03 11.08 47.31
N TYR A 947 -2.26 10.37 46.48
CA TYR A 947 -1.10 10.93 45.78
C TYR A 947 -1.50 12.07 44.81
N PHE A 948 -2.52 11.86 43.97
CA PHE A 948 -3.07 12.90 43.10
C PHE A 948 -3.60 14.12 43.90
N ARG A 949 -4.28 13.90 45.03
CA ARG A 949 -4.72 14.98 45.92
C ARG A 949 -3.56 15.71 46.61
N MET A 950 -2.40 15.09 46.77
CA MET A 950 -1.18 15.74 47.25
C MET A 950 -0.52 16.58 46.15
N GLN A 951 -0.36 16.06 44.93
CA GLN A 951 0.16 16.84 43.80
C GLN A 951 -0.72 18.07 43.50
N LYS A 952 -2.05 17.90 43.44
CA LYS A 952 -2.98 19.02 43.17
C LYS A 952 -3.01 20.08 44.30
N LYS A 953 -2.49 19.76 45.49
CA LYS A 953 -2.22 20.75 46.57
C LYS A 953 -0.83 21.38 46.52
N ALA A 954 0.15 20.74 45.89
CA ALA A 954 1.47 21.34 45.62
C ALA A 954 1.38 22.38 44.48
N SER A 955 0.58 22.09 43.44
CA SER A 955 0.36 22.98 42.28
C SER A 955 -0.37 24.31 42.58
N HIS A 956 -0.86 24.49 43.80
CA HIS A 956 -1.44 25.77 44.28
C HIS A 956 -0.59 26.39 45.42
N ARG A 957 0.68 26.00 45.54
CA ARG A 957 1.70 26.59 46.42
C ARG A 957 3.10 26.59 45.77
N LYS A 958 3.16 27.12 44.55
CA LYS A 958 4.31 27.82 44.00
C LYS A 958 3.82 29.17 43.49
#